data_AF-A0A804JR72-F1
#
_entry.id   AF-A0A804JR72-F1
#
_cell.length_a   1.000
_cell.length_b   1.000
_cell.length_c   1.000
_cell.angle_alpha   90.00
_cell.angle_beta   90.00
_cell.angle_gamma   90.00
#
_symmetry.space_group_name_H-M   'P 1'
#
loop_
_entity.id
_entity.type
_entity.pdbx_description
1 polymer ?
#
loop_
_entity_poly.entity_id
_entity_poly.type
_entity_poly.pdbx_seq_one_letter_code
_entity_poly.pdbx_strand_id
1 'polypeptide(L)'
;MIQDRKYAHSQYSSLLLRSIHASQRYMKAFSRCIPSKPLRPCLPPTSYRSVAALLLPASSVPLPNSSPPHPLVETFASLCHRGAFSDAIAAMGSLEVHGLRADPISYSNLIKLCIRNNAVDEGRLVHRHLSSDGDHPELFLSNTLMSMYTKFGLVYEARQLFDRMGERNVVSWTTMISVMTNLKRNEEALRLLISMQREGVAPNMYTFSAVLRACQTLASLWSVHCCIVKYGLESDVFVRSSLIDVYSKFGDLDYGYRVFKEMATRDLVVWNSIIGGFAQGGDGYKAINLFAQMKRAGFLANQGTLASVLRACTGMVLLEMGRQVHVHVLKHERDLILNNALLDMYCKCGSLEDADAVFQRMSERDVISWSTMISGLAQNGRSGDALKLFESMKILGPKPNHITIVGVLFACSHAGLAEDGWYYFRSMKKLFDLQPGREHYGCMVDLLGRAGKLEEALKFIQDMNFEPDTVIWRTLLGACRVHKNANLAAHAAKEILRLQPDDEGAYILLSNIYADSHRWNEVEQVRKSMRDHQVRKEPGRSWIEVGKKIHVFIVGDMSHPRADGIEKELSRLISRIANIGYVPDTDFVLHDVGKEQKEESLRYHSEKLAIAFGVLNSTRSKPIRIMKNLRICGDCHTFAKLVAKSEDMTIIIRDPVRFHHFQDGACSCGDYW
;
A
#
# COMPACT_ATOMS: atom_id res chain seq x y z
N MET A 1 -3.73 -0.88 -38.74
CA MET A 1 -4.18 -0.32 -37.43
C MET A 1 -5.60 -0.72 -36.98
N ILE A 2 -6.52 -1.17 -37.84
CA ILE A 2 -7.85 -1.69 -37.43
C ILE A 2 -7.89 -3.23 -37.32
N GLN A 3 -6.96 -3.96 -37.95
CA GLN A 3 -6.82 -5.42 -37.83
C GLN A 3 -6.14 -5.89 -36.52
N ASP A 4 -5.23 -5.10 -35.94
CA ASP A 4 -4.49 -5.48 -34.71
C ASP A 4 -5.33 -5.43 -33.42
N ARG A 5 -6.42 -4.65 -33.40
CA ARG A 5 -7.36 -4.63 -32.27
C ARG A 5 -8.21 -5.90 -32.16
N LYS A 6 -8.47 -6.61 -33.27
CA LYS A 6 -9.19 -7.90 -33.25
C LYS A 6 -8.29 -9.05 -32.79
N TYR A 7 -6.98 -8.99 -33.04
CA TYR A 7 -6.03 -10.00 -32.60
C TYR A 7 -5.71 -9.91 -31.10
N ALA A 8 -5.62 -8.70 -30.53
CA ALA A 8 -5.40 -8.49 -29.10
C ALA A 8 -6.62 -8.91 -28.24
N HIS A 9 -7.85 -8.65 -28.71
CA HIS A 9 -9.06 -9.13 -28.04
C HIS A 9 -9.20 -10.66 -28.10
N SER A 10 -8.78 -11.27 -29.20
CA SER A 10 -8.73 -12.74 -29.37
C SER A 10 -7.74 -13.39 -28.41
N GLN A 11 -6.51 -12.85 -28.26
CA GLN A 11 -5.52 -13.42 -27.34
C GLN A 11 -5.88 -13.24 -25.86
N TYR A 12 -6.40 -12.08 -25.45
CA TYR A 12 -6.91 -11.87 -24.08
C TYR A 12 -8.10 -12.78 -23.78
N SER A 13 -9.03 -12.96 -24.73
CA SER A 13 -10.13 -13.93 -24.57
C SER A 13 -9.62 -15.37 -24.49
N SER A 14 -8.55 -15.73 -25.22
CA SER A 14 -7.95 -17.07 -25.19
C SER A 14 -7.20 -17.39 -23.90
N LEU A 15 -6.54 -16.39 -23.28
CA LEU A 15 -5.89 -16.52 -21.97
C LEU A 15 -6.93 -16.59 -20.85
N LEU A 16 -8.01 -15.80 -20.95
CA LEU A 16 -9.15 -15.89 -20.04
C LEU A 16 -9.85 -17.26 -20.17
N LEU A 17 -10.08 -17.75 -21.39
CA LEU A 17 -10.68 -19.07 -21.66
C LEU A 17 -9.78 -20.22 -21.23
N ARG A 18 -8.46 -20.12 -21.38
CA ARG A 18 -7.50 -21.12 -20.87
C ARG A 18 -7.44 -21.12 -19.34
N SER A 19 -7.55 -19.96 -18.70
CA SER A 19 -7.67 -19.84 -17.23
C SER A 19 -9.02 -20.37 -16.72
N ILE A 20 -10.12 -20.13 -17.46
CA ILE A 20 -11.45 -20.69 -17.19
C ILE A 20 -11.46 -22.21 -17.39
N HIS A 21 -10.79 -22.74 -18.42
CA HIS A 21 -10.69 -24.18 -18.64
C HIS A 21 -9.74 -24.86 -17.64
N ALA A 22 -8.68 -24.20 -17.19
CA ALA A 22 -7.81 -24.69 -16.12
C ALA A 22 -8.53 -24.70 -14.76
N SER A 23 -9.29 -23.65 -14.44
CA SER A 23 -10.13 -23.59 -13.24
C SER A 23 -11.33 -24.55 -13.29
N GLN A 24 -11.93 -24.80 -14.47
CA GLN A 24 -12.94 -25.85 -14.65
C GLN A 24 -12.35 -27.27 -14.53
N ARG A 25 -11.11 -27.50 -14.98
CA ARG A 25 -10.39 -28.77 -14.78
C ARG A 25 -10.04 -28.99 -13.31
N TYR A 26 -9.62 -27.95 -12.59
CA TYR A 26 -9.39 -28.00 -11.14
C TYR A 26 -10.70 -28.16 -10.35
N MET A 27 -11.79 -27.48 -10.72
CA MET A 27 -13.12 -27.68 -10.11
C MET A 27 -13.68 -29.09 -10.36
N LYS A 28 -13.44 -29.69 -11.55
CA LYS A 28 -13.81 -31.09 -11.83
C LYS A 28 -12.94 -32.11 -11.09
N ALA A 29 -11.68 -31.78 -10.80
CA ALA A 29 -10.82 -32.61 -9.95
C ALA A 29 -11.23 -32.50 -8.47
N PHE A 30 -11.61 -31.31 -8.01
CA PHE A 30 -12.03 -31.06 -6.62
C PHE A 30 -13.45 -31.58 -6.33
N SER A 31 -14.37 -31.52 -7.30
CA SER A 31 -15.71 -32.11 -7.17
C SER A 31 -15.70 -33.64 -7.07
N ARG A 32 -14.60 -34.30 -7.48
CA ARG A 32 -14.41 -35.75 -7.32
C ARG A 32 -13.88 -36.16 -5.94
N CYS A 33 -13.41 -35.20 -5.13
CA CYS A 33 -12.83 -35.45 -3.81
C CYS A 33 -13.76 -35.13 -2.62
N ILE A 34 -15.04 -34.82 -2.88
CA ILE A 34 -16.05 -34.55 -1.84
C ILE A 34 -17.18 -35.58 -2.03
N PRO A 35 -17.55 -36.38 -1.01
CA PRO A 35 -18.61 -37.36 -1.16
C PRO A 35 -19.95 -36.66 -1.43
N SER A 36 -20.59 -37.04 -2.53
CA SER A 36 -21.93 -36.64 -2.91
C SER A 36 -22.97 -37.31 -2.00
N LYS A 37 -23.32 -36.67 -0.89
CA LYS A 37 -24.61 -36.92 -0.21
C LYS A 37 -25.41 -35.62 -0.23
N PRO A 38 -26.66 -35.64 -0.71
CA PRO A 38 -27.52 -34.45 -0.64
C PRO A 38 -27.85 -34.18 0.83
N LEU A 39 -27.50 -32.98 1.31
CA LEU A 39 -28.02 -32.44 2.56
C LEU A 39 -29.53 -32.26 2.39
N ARG A 40 -30.31 -32.76 3.35
CA ARG A 40 -31.77 -32.61 3.39
C ARG A 40 -32.14 -31.12 3.39
N PRO A 41 -33.24 -30.71 2.73
CA PRO A 41 -33.66 -29.32 2.69
C PRO A 41 -34.10 -28.85 4.09
N CYS A 42 -33.50 -27.77 4.57
CA CYS A 42 -34.00 -27.01 5.70
C CYS A 42 -35.31 -26.33 5.31
N LEU A 43 -36.41 -26.65 6.00
CA LEU A 43 -37.69 -25.94 5.88
C LEU A 43 -37.58 -24.53 6.51
N PRO A 44 -38.33 -23.53 5.97
CA PRO A 44 -38.29 -22.14 6.45
C PRO A 44 -39.05 -21.95 7.78
N PRO A 45 -38.80 -20.86 8.52
CA PRO A 45 -39.40 -20.62 9.83
C PRO A 45 -40.83 -20.07 9.67
N THR A 46 -41.85 -20.86 9.97
CA THR A 46 -43.23 -20.38 10.11
C THR A 46 -43.61 -20.23 11.58
N SER A 47 -43.93 -18.98 11.93
CA SER A 47 -44.93 -18.52 12.90
C SER A 47 -44.96 -19.18 14.29
N TYR A 48 -44.52 -18.42 15.28
CA TYR A 48 -45.00 -18.51 16.66
C TYR A 48 -46.53 -18.36 16.71
N ARG A 49 -47.25 -19.43 17.08
CA ARG A 49 -48.53 -19.36 17.81
C ARG A 49 -48.86 -20.71 18.47
N SER A 50 -48.98 -20.65 19.79
CA SER A 50 -49.85 -21.42 20.68
C SER A 50 -49.90 -22.95 20.55
N VAL A 51 -49.25 -23.65 21.50
CA VAL A 51 -49.92 -24.71 22.28
C VAL A 51 -49.41 -24.63 23.72
N ALA A 52 -50.20 -23.99 24.57
CA ALA A 52 -50.25 -24.31 26.00
C ALA A 52 -51.15 -25.54 26.17
N ALA A 53 -50.92 -26.27 27.27
CA ALA A 53 -51.72 -27.38 27.83
C ALA A 53 -51.16 -28.80 27.59
N LEU A 54 -50.30 -29.23 28.52
CA LEU A 54 -50.41 -30.51 29.23
C LEU A 54 -49.57 -30.40 30.51
N LEU A 55 -50.16 -29.74 31.52
CA LEU A 55 -49.69 -29.79 32.90
C LEU A 55 -50.28 -31.04 33.56
N LEU A 56 -49.42 -32.01 33.86
CA LEU A 56 -49.60 -32.93 34.98
C LEU A 56 -48.35 -32.84 35.85
N PRO A 57 -48.48 -32.82 37.18
CA PRO A 57 -47.36 -32.58 38.08
C PRO A 57 -46.51 -33.85 38.17
N ALA A 58 -45.28 -33.79 37.65
CA ALA A 58 -44.29 -34.83 37.92
C ALA A 58 -43.90 -34.73 39.40
N SER A 59 -44.36 -35.74 40.14
CA SER A 59 -43.89 -36.13 41.46
C SER A 59 -42.38 -36.00 41.59
N SER A 60 -41.96 -35.37 42.68
CA SER A 60 -40.60 -35.29 43.19
C SER A 60 -39.88 -36.64 43.14
N VAL A 61 -39.00 -36.81 42.15
CA VAL A 61 -37.94 -37.81 42.19
C VAL A 61 -36.81 -37.20 43.05
N PRO A 62 -36.37 -37.86 44.13
CA PRO A 62 -35.25 -37.34 44.93
C PRO A 62 -33.98 -37.33 44.07
N LEU A 63 -33.30 -36.18 44.04
CA LEU A 63 -31.92 -36.07 43.59
C LEU A 63 -31.07 -37.09 44.36
N PRO A 64 -30.17 -37.85 43.72
CA PRO A 64 -29.21 -38.64 44.45
C PRO A 64 -28.31 -37.67 45.24
N ASN A 65 -28.19 -37.92 46.53
CA ASN A 65 -27.32 -37.22 47.48
C ASN A 65 -25.94 -36.92 46.86
N SER A 66 -25.69 -35.67 46.46
CA SER A 66 -24.33 -35.17 46.28
C SER A 66 -23.80 -34.79 47.66
N SER A 67 -22.76 -35.49 48.12
CA SER A 67 -21.95 -35.09 49.27
C SER A 67 -21.56 -33.60 49.19
N PRO A 68 -21.40 -32.89 50.33
CA PRO A 68 -20.88 -31.52 50.31
C PRO A 68 -19.53 -31.49 49.58
N PRO A 69 -19.26 -30.47 48.74
CA PRO A 69 -17.99 -30.39 48.02
C PRO A 69 -16.84 -30.36 49.03
N HIS A 70 -15.76 -31.06 48.73
CA HIS A 70 -14.60 -31.11 49.62
C HIS A 70 -14.10 -29.68 49.91
N PRO A 71 -13.83 -29.27 51.17
CA PRO A 71 -13.46 -27.89 51.52
C PRO A 71 -12.31 -27.29 50.70
N LEU A 72 -11.36 -28.14 50.27
CA LEU A 72 -10.25 -27.74 49.39
C LEU A 72 -10.71 -27.32 47.98
N VAL A 73 -11.76 -27.95 47.44
CA VAL A 73 -12.33 -27.62 46.11
C VAL A 73 -13.07 -26.29 46.17
N GLU A 74 -13.85 -26.02 47.22
CA GLU A 74 -14.51 -24.72 47.42
C GLU A 74 -13.49 -23.60 47.62
N THR A 75 -12.44 -23.86 48.40
CA THR A 75 -11.34 -22.90 48.62
C THR A 75 -10.64 -22.57 47.31
N PHE A 76 -10.31 -23.58 46.50
CA PHE A 76 -9.70 -23.38 45.18
C PHE A 76 -10.61 -22.58 44.24
N ALA A 77 -11.89 -22.92 44.16
CA ALA A 77 -12.85 -22.19 43.31
C ALA A 77 -12.99 -20.72 43.72
N SER A 78 -13.06 -20.45 45.02
CA SER A 78 -13.09 -19.10 45.59
C SER A 78 -11.82 -18.30 45.26
N LEU A 79 -10.63 -18.90 45.41
CA LEU A 79 -9.35 -18.25 45.09
C LEU A 79 -9.23 -17.94 43.59
N CYS A 80 -9.66 -18.86 42.71
CA CYS A 80 -9.69 -18.65 41.26
C CYS A 80 -10.66 -17.53 40.87
N HIS A 81 -11.81 -17.42 41.55
CA HIS A 81 -12.79 -16.36 41.30
C HIS A 81 -12.32 -14.99 41.80
N ARG A 82 -11.67 -14.94 42.96
CA ARG A 82 -11.12 -13.70 43.56
C ARG A 82 -9.85 -13.21 42.89
N GLY A 83 -9.21 -14.02 42.05
CA GLY A 83 -7.98 -13.66 41.33
C GLY A 83 -6.70 -13.76 42.17
N ALA A 84 -6.72 -14.50 43.28
CA ALA A 84 -5.56 -14.73 44.12
C ALA A 84 -4.63 -15.77 43.49
N PHE A 85 -3.80 -15.36 42.53
CA PHE A 85 -3.06 -16.24 41.62
C PHE A 85 -2.12 -17.23 42.34
N SER A 86 -1.22 -16.74 43.20
CA SER A 86 -0.25 -17.59 43.90
C SER A 86 -0.93 -18.60 44.82
N ASP A 87 -1.95 -18.16 45.55
CA ASP A 87 -2.72 -19.01 46.46
C ASP A 87 -3.54 -20.06 45.70
N ALA A 88 -4.09 -19.70 44.53
CA ALA A 88 -4.81 -20.63 43.66
C ALA A 88 -3.90 -21.73 43.09
N ILE A 89 -2.66 -21.39 42.70
CA ILE A 89 -1.66 -22.38 42.25
C ILE A 89 -1.23 -23.30 43.40
N ALA A 90 -1.01 -22.76 44.61
CA ALA A 90 -0.70 -23.57 45.79
C ALA A 90 -1.87 -24.50 46.19
N ALA A 91 -3.10 -23.99 46.11
CA ALA A 91 -4.32 -24.76 46.34
C ALA A 91 -4.49 -25.88 45.28
N MET A 92 -4.12 -25.64 44.02
CA MET A 92 -4.09 -26.68 42.98
C MET A 92 -3.09 -27.80 43.31
N GLY A 93 -1.89 -27.46 43.77
CA GLY A 93 -0.91 -28.46 44.22
C GLY A 93 -1.43 -29.29 45.40
N SER A 94 -2.20 -28.66 46.30
CA SER A 94 -2.87 -29.36 47.40
C SER A 94 -3.99 -30.29 46.91
N LEU A 95 -4.74 -29.89 45.87
CA LEU A 95 -5.73 -30.75 45.22
C LEU A 95 -5.07 -31.96 44.53
N GLU A 96 -3.93 -31.77 43.87
CA GLU A 96 -3.16 -32.83 43.21
C GLU A 96 -2.70 -33.92 44.21
N VAL A 97 -2.19 -33.52 45.38
CA VAL A 97 -1.77 -34.45 46.44
C VAL A 97 -2.94 -35.30 46.97
N HIS A 98 -4.15 -34.74 46.99
CA HIS A 98 -5.34 -35.44 47.47
C HIS A 98 -6.12 -36.16 46.36
N GLY A 99 -5.65 -36.11 45.11
CA GLY A 99 -6.35 -36.70 43.95
C GLY A 99 -7.71 -36.07 43.65
N LEU A 100 -7.91 -34.80 44.03
CA LEU A 100 -9.18 -34.08 43.87
C LEU A 100 -9.14 -33.18 42.63
N ARG A 101 -10.28 -33.05 41.93
CA ARG A 101 -10.46 -32.11 40.82
C ARG A 101 -11.57 -31.11 41.14
N ALA A 102 -11.30 -29.86 40.77
CA ALA A 102 -12.31 -28.80 40.82
C ALA A 102 -13.17 -28.79 39.54
N ASP A 103 -14.18 -27.92 39.51
CA ASP A 103 -15.02 -27.75 38.34
C ASP A 103 -14.27 -27.07 37.17
N PRO A 104 -14.69 -27.29 35.91
CA PRO A 104 -14.07 -26.69 34.73
C PRO A 104 -14.03 -25.15 34.70
N ILE A 105 -14.95 -24.47 35.40
CA ILE A 105 -15.00 -23.00 35.42
C ILE A 105 -13.86 -22.45 36.27
N SER A 106 -13.59 -23.09 37.42
CA SER A 106 -12.47 -22.77 38.29
C SER A 106 -11.12 -22.89 37.57
N TYR A 107 -10.89 -23.98 36.83
CA TYR A 107 -9.68 -24.11 36.00
C TYR A 107 -9.63 -23.11 34.84
N SER A 108 -10.75 -22.80 34.17
CA SER A 108 -10.78 -21.76 33.13
C SER A 108 -10.37 -20.39 33.67
N ASN A 109 -10.82 -20.04 34.87
CA ASN A 109 -10.43 -18.79 35.54
C ASN A 109 -8.95 -18.80 35.92
N LEU A 110 -8.42 -19.91 36.43
CA LEU A 110 -6.99 -20.05 36.71
C LEU A 110 -6.14 -19.90 35.45
N ILE A 111 -6.53 -20.53 34.33
CA ILE A 111 -5.85 -20.38 33.03
C ILE A 111 -5.86 -18.92 32.56
N LYS A 112 -6.99 -18.20 32.73
CA LYS A 112 -7.05 -16.76 32.43
C LYS A 112 -6.11 -15.94 33.31
N LEU A 113 -5.94 -16.31 34.60
CA LEU A 113 -4.95 -15.68 35.49
C LEU A 113 -3.52 -15.99 35.04
N CYS A 114 -3.22 -17.20 34.57
CA CYS A 114 -1.91 -17.52 33.98
C CYS A 114 -1.63 -16.64 32.76
N ILE A 115 -2.61 -16.47 31.86
CA ILE A 115 -2.50 -15.59 30.68
C ILE A 115 -2.22 -14.15 31.11
N ARG A 116 -2.94 -13.64 32.10
CA ARG A 116 -2.83 -12.25 32.56
C ARG A 116 -1.46 -11.96 33.22
N ASN A 117 -0.91 -12.92 33.94
CA ASN A 117 0.38 -12.80 34.62
C ASN A 117 1.56 -13.25 33.75
N ASN A 118 1.32 -13.68 32.51
CA ASN A 118 2.32 -14.29 31.62
C ASN A 118 3.08 -15.47 32.27
N ALA A 119 2.37 -16.26 33.08
CA ALA A 119 2.92 -17.32 33.92
C ALA A 119 2.93 -18.66 33.16
N VAL A 120 4.00 -18.89 32.39
CA VAL A 120 4.10 -20.00 31.43
C VAL A 120 4.24 -21.36 32.13
N ASP A 121 5.07 -21.43 33.16
CA ASP A 121 5.37 -22.70 33.84
C ASP A 121 4.19 -23.16 34.69
N GLU A 122 3.52 -22.23 35.36
CA GLU A 122 2.27 -22.45 36.07
C GLU A 122 1.16 -22.90 35.12
N GLY A 123 1.06 -22.30 33.92
CA GLY A 123 0.13 -22.75 32.89
C GLY A 123 0.38 -24.20 32.44
N ARG A 124 1.65 -24.63 32.36
CA ARG A 124 2.02 -26.03 32.07
C ARG A 124 1.68 -26.96 33.24
N LEU A 125 1.82 -26.49 34.48
CA LEU A 125 1.37 -27.24 35.68
C LEU A 125 -0.13 -27.48 35.63
N VAL A 126 -0.92 -26.46 35.32
CA VAL A 126 -2.39 -26.58 35.17
C VAL A 126 -2.74 -27.60 34.07
N HIS A 127 -2.08 -27.56 32.90
CA HIS A 127 -2.32 -28.55 31.84
C HIS A 127 -1.95 -29.98 32.28
N ARG A 128 -0.82 -30.15 32.98
CA ARG A 128 -0.39 -31.46 33.49
C ARG A 128 -1.40 -32.02 34.49
N HIS A 129 -1.83 -31.20 35.45
CA HIS A 129 -2.84 -31.58 36.45
C HIS A 129 -4.17 -31.98 35.80
N LEU A 130 -4.58 -31.26 34.74
CA LEU A 130 -5.77 -31.62 33.96
C LEU A 130 -5.61 -32.92 33.14
N SER A 131 -4.38 -33.40 32.92
CA SER A 131 -4.07 -34.57 32.08
C SER A 131 -3.55 -35.80 32.86
N SER A 132 -3.49 -35.72 34.19
CA SER A 132 -2.77 -36.69 35.05
C SER A 132 -3.36 -38.10 35.12
N ASP A 133 -4.66 -38.29 34.86
CA ASP A 133 -5.36 -39.58 34.99
C ASP A 133 -5.55 -40.36 33.66
N GLY A 134 -4.89 -39.93 32.58
CA GLY A 134 -5.05 -40.55 31.26
C GLY A 134 -6.33 -40.14 30.53
N ASP A 135 -7.26 -39.46 31.20
CA ASP A 135 -8.40 -38.78 30.57
C ASP A 135 -8.01 -37.41 30.00
N HIS A 136 -8.44 -37.16 28.77
CA HIS A 136 -8.25 -35.87 28.11
C HIS A 136 -9.13 -34.78 28.75
N PRO A 137 -8.64 -33.54 28.92
CA PRO A 137 -9.46 -32.45 29.42
C PRO A 137 -10.70 -32.26 28.55
N GLU A 138 -11.85 -32.00 29.17
CA GLU A 138 -13.09 -31.71 28.46
C GLU A 138 -12.88 -30.66 27.37
N LEU A 139 -13.67 -30.73 26.30
CA LEU A 139 -13.56 -29.86 25.12
C LEU A 139 -13.45 -28.36 25.46
N PHE A 140 -14.18 -27.91 26.48
CA PHE A 140 -14.12 -26.52 26.97
C PHE A 140 -12.75 -26.15 27.56
N LEU A 141 -12.19 -27.00 28.41
CA LEU A 141 -10.87 -26.80 29.02
C LEU A 141 -9.75 -26.93 27.98
N SER A 142 -9.84 -27.92 27.08
CA SER A 142 -8.91 -28.09 25.96
C SER A 142 -8.86 -26.84 25.07
N ASN A 143 -10.02 -26.26 24.72
CA ASN A 143 -10.08 -24.98 23.98
C ASN A 143 -9.46 -23.82 24.77
N THR A 144 -9.65 -23.78 26.09
CA THR A 144 -9.09 -22.73 26.96
C THR A 144 -7.56 -22.85 27.06
N LEU A 145 -7.04 -24.06 27.21
CA LEU A 145 -5.60 -24.38 27.20
C LEU A 145 -4.96 -24.07 25.83
N MET A 146 -5.64 -24.37 24.73
CA MET A 146 -5.20 -23.95 23.40
C MET A 146 -5.08 -22.42 23.32
N SER A 147 -6.10 -21.68 23.79
CA SER A 147 -6.03 -20.21 23.84
C SER A 147 -4.88 -19.70 24.72
N MET A 148 -4.55 -20.39 25.82
CA MET A 148 -3.41 -20.06 26.67
C MET A 148 -2.09 -20.25 25.93
N TYR A 149 -1.83 -21.44 25.38
CA TYR A 149 -0.58 -21.73 24.67
C TYR A 149 -0.35 -20.79 23.51
N THR A 150 -1.40 -20.46 22.76
CA THR A 150 -1.32 -19.51 21.64
C THR A 150 -0.96 -18.09 22.08
N LYS A 151 -1.47 -17.63 23.22
CA LYS A 151 -1.11 -16.31 23.80
C LYS A 151 0.30 -16.26 24.36
N PHE A 152 0.84 -17.39 24.83
CA PHE A 152 2.24 -17.52 25.23
C PHE A 152 3.21 -17.71 24.05
N GLY A 153 2.73 -17.80 22.81
CA GLY A 153 3.57 -18.10 21.65
C GLY A 153 4.04 -19.55 21.55
N LEU A 154 3.51 -20.44 22.40
CA LEU A 154 3.83 -21.87 22.47
C LEU A 154 2.98 -22.67 21.47
N VAL A 155 3.25 -22.44 20.18
CA VAL A 155 2.43 -22.96 19.07
C VAL A 155 2.55 -24.48 18.93
N TYR A 156 3.73 -25.04 19.23
CA TYR A 156 3.97 -26.48 19.16
C TYR A 156 3.13 -27.23 20.19
N GLU A 157 3.08 -26.74 21.43
CA GLU A 157 2.26 -27.29 22.50
C GLU A 157 0.76 -27.14 22.19
N ALA A 158 0.34 -25.99 21.66
CA ALA A 158 -1.03 -25.81 21.19
C ALA A 158 -1.40 -26.82 20.09
N ARG A 159 -0.47 -27.12 19.18
CA ARG A 159 -0.67 -28.08 18.09
C ARG A 159 -0.73 -29.52 18.59
N GLN A 160 0.18 -29.90 19.50
CA GLN A 160 0.13 -31.22 20.15
C GLN A 160 -1.20 -31.43 20.88
N LEU A 161 -1.67 -30.44 21.63
CA LEU A 161 -2.94 -30.53 22.33
C LEU A 161 -4.08 -30.73 21.32
N PHE A 162 -4.12 -29.92 20.25
CA PHE A 162 -5.13 -30.01 19.20
C PHE A 162 -5.15 -31.39 18.51
N ASP A 163 -3.99 -31.94 18.17
CA ASP A 163 -3.89 -33.24 17.49
C ASP A 163 -4.30 -34.41 18.41
N ARG A 164 -4.17 -34.25 19.73
CA ARG A 164 -4.59 -35.25 20.75
C ARG A 164 -6.08 -35.17 21.12
N MET A 165 -6.80 -34.13 20.71
CA MET A 165 -8.23 -34.00 21.03
C MET A 165 -9.06 -35.03 20.26
N GLY A 166 -9.80 -35.87 20.98
CA GLY A 166 -10.73 -36.85 20.42
C GLY A 166 -11.93 -36.24 19.71
N GLU A 167 -12.46 -35.13 20.24
CA GLU A 167 -13.49 -34.31 19.59
C GLU A 167 -13.00 -32.88 19.40
N ARG A 168 -13.27 -32.29 18.22
CA ARG A 168 -12.89 -30.92 17.86
C ARG A 168 -14.09 -30.16 17.33
N ASN A 169 -14.36 -28.98 17.87
CA ASN A 169 -15.46 -28.11 17.45
C ASN A 169 -14.96 -26.90 16.65
N VAL A 170 -15.89 -26.04 16.22
CA VAL A 170 -15.55 -24.83 15.43
C VAL A 170 -14.51 -23.95 16.13
N VAL A 171 -14.51 -23.88 17.47
CA VAL A 171 -13.58 -23.06 18.27
C VAL A 171 -12.16 -23.63 18.21
N SER A 172 -11.97 -24.93 18.41
CA SER A 172 -10.64 -25.57 18.33
C SER A 172 -10.02 -25.38 16.95
N TRP A 173 -10.80 -25.62 15.89
CA TRP A 173 -10.36 -25.46 14.50
C TRP A 173 -10.02 -23.99 14.17
N THR A 174 -10.92 -23.06 14.50
CA THR A 174 -10.73 -21.63 14.20
C THR A 174 -9.53 -21.06 14.95
N THR A 175 -9.29 -21.50 16.19
CA THR A 175 -8.12 -21.08 16.98
C THR A 175 -6.83 -21.53 16.31
N MET A 176 -6.74 -22.80 15.91
CA MET A 176 -5.54 -23.32 15.25
C MET A 176 -5.30 -22.66 13.89
N ILE A 177 -6.34 -22.49 13.07
CA ILE A 177 -6.25 -21.80 11.78
C ILE A 177 -5.78 -20.36 11.94
N SER A 178 -6.33 -19.62 12.92
CA SER A 178 -5.96 -18.21 13.16
C SER A 178 -4.50 -18.07 13.56
N VAL A 179 -4.00 -18.99 14.40
CA VAL A 179 -2.61 -19.01 14.84
C VAL A 179 -1.66 -19.31 13.69
N MET A 180 -1.96 -20.34 12.89
CA MET A 180 -1.14 -20.68 11.71
C MET A 180 -1.09 -19.52 10.72
N THR A 181 -2.21 -18.82 10.52
CA THR A 181 -2.28 -17.63 9.67
C THR A 181 -1.43 -16.49 10.22
N ASN A 182 -1.49 -16.22 11.54
CA ASN A 182 -0.69 -15.16 12.17
C ASN A 182 0.82 -15.42 12.09
N LEU A 183 1.24 -16.69 12.10
CA LEU A 183 2.63 -17.12 11.91
C LEU A 183 3.04 -17.19 10.43
N LYS A 184 2.18 -16.77 9.50
CA LYS A 184 2.39 -16.87 8.05
C LYS A 184 2.61 -18.30 7.53
N ARG A 185 2.16 -19.32 8.27
CA ARG A 185 2.12 -20.74 7.84
C ARG A 185 0.87 -21.01 7.02
N ASN A 186 0.81 -20.33 5.87
CA ASN A 186 -0.39 -20.19 5.05
C ASN A 186 -0.94 -21.52 4.50
N GLU A 187 -0.06 -22.39 4.02
CA GLU A 187 -0.47 -23.71 3.52
C GLU A 187 -1.10 -24.57 4.60
N GLU A 188 -0.59 -24.50 5.83
CA GLU A 188 -1.12 -25.27 6.94
C GLU A 188 -2.49 -24.76 7.39
N ALA A 189 -2.71 -23.45 7.39
CA ALA A 189 -4.02 -22.87 7.65
C ALA A 189 -5.06 -23.37 6.63
N LEU A 190 -4.70 -23.42 5.34
CA LEU A 190 -5.57 -23.95 4.28
C LEU A 190 -5.81 -25.46 4.42
N ARG A 191 -4.78 -26.25 4.77
CA ARG A 191 -4.93 -27.69 5.04
C ARG A 191 -5.84 -27.94 6.24
N LEU A 192 -5.73 -27.15 7.31
CA LEU A 192 -6.60 -27.26 8.48
C LEU A 192 -8.06 -26.94 8.14
N LEU A 193 -8.33 -25.97 7.26
CA LEU A 193 -9.70 -25.75 6.76
C LEU A 193 -10.24 -26.98 6.04
N ILE A 194 -9.43 -27.62 5.19
CA ILE A 194 -9.84 -28.84 4.48
C ILE A 194 -10.09 -29.99 5.46
N SER A 195 -9.23 -30.18 6.47
CA SER A 195 -9.42 -31.20 7.50
C SER A 195 -10.67 -30.96 8.34
N MET A 196 -10.93 -29.72 8.74
CA MET A 196 -12.15 -29.31 9.43
C MET A 196 -13.41 -29.72 8.65
N GLN A 197 -13.41 -29.46 7.33
CA GLN A 197 -14.52 -29.82 6.45
C GLN A 197 -14.67 -31.33 6.26
N ARG A 198 -13.56 -32.08 6.19
CA ARG A 198 -13.57 -33.55 6.06
C ARG A 198 -14.09 -34.24 7.31
N GLU A 199 -13.83 -33.67 8.48
CA GLU A 199 -14.39 -34.14 9.76
C GLU A 199 -15.85 -33.68 9.99
N GLY A 200 -16.48 -33.02 8.99
CA GLY A 200 -17.88 -32.63 9.05
C GLY A 200 -18.17 -31.40 9.91
N VAL A 201 -17.13 -30.67 10.37
CA VAL A 201 -17.29 -29.46 11.16
C VAL A 201 -17.46 -28.27 10.21
N ALA A 202 -18.62 -27.61 10.25
CA ALA A 202 -18.91 -26.47 9.37
C ALA A 202 -18.09 -25.23 9.77
N PRO A 203 -17.29 -24.65 8.85
CA PRO A 203 -16.60 -23.37 9.09
C PRO A 203 -17.59 -22.22 9.31
N ASN A 204 -17.26 -21.28 10.18
CA ASN A 204 -18.08 -20.09 10.43
C ASN A 204 -17.43 -18.80 9.88
N MET A 205 -18.08 -17.67 10.12
CA MET A 205 -17.61 -16.33 9.71
C MET A 205 -16.18 -16.02 10.18
N TYR A 206 -15.81 -16.42 11.40
CA TYR A 206 -14.48 -16.20 11.96
C TYR A 206 -13.44 -17.13 11.33
N THR A 207 -13.79 -18.39 11.06
CA THR A 207 -12.92 -19.34 10.34
C THR A 207 -12.56 -18.79 8.97
N PHE A 208 -13.54 -18.38 8.16
CA PHE A 208 -13.27 -17.86 6.82
C PHE A 208 -12.52 -16.53 6.84
N SER A 209 -12.85 -15.61 7.76
CA SER A 209 -12.10 -14.35 7.91
C SER A 209 -10.62 -14.60 8.23
N ALA A 210 -10.31 -15.62 9.04
CA ALA A 210 -8.93 -16.04 9.30
C ALA A 210 -8.27 -16.67 8.06
N VAL A 211 -8.92 -17.64 7.40
CA VAL A 211 -8.34 -18.34 6.23
C VAL A 211 -8.11 -17.41 5.05
N LEU A 212 -8.96 -16.42 4.82
CA LEU A 212 -8.78 -15.45 3.73
C LEU A 212 -7.42 -14.74 3.82
N ARG A 213 -6.96 -14.42 5.04
CA ARG A 213 -5.63 -13.83 5.26
C ARG A 213 -4.47 -14.78 4.96
N ALA A 214 -4.72 -16.09 4.94
CA ALA A 214 -3.73 -17.11 4.58
C ALA A 214 -3.65 -17.36 3.07
N CYS A 215 -4.51 -16.75 2.26
CA CYS A 215 -4.45 -16.92 0.81
C CYS A 215 -3.19 -16.22 0.25
N GLN A 216 -2.38 -16.97 -0.51
CA GLN A 216 -1.16 -16.46 -1.17
C GLN A 216 -1.32 -16.29 -2.68
N THR A 217 -2.41 -16.80 -3.29
CA THR A 217 -2.67 -16.68 -4.72
C THR A 217 -4.14 -16.34 -4.99
N LEU A 218 -4.42 -15.73 -6.14
CA LEU A 218 -5.80 -15.52 -6.60
C LEU A 218 -6.58 -16.83 -6.72
N ALA A 219 -5.91 -17.93 -7.07
CA ALA A 219 -6.54 -19.24 -7.16
C ALA A 219 -7.02 -19.77 -5.80
N SER A 220 -6.21 -19.62 -4.75
CA SER A 220 -6.64 -20.01 -3.39
C SER A 220 -7.73 -19.09 -2.86
N LEU A 221 -7.65 -17.79 -3.14
CA LEU A 221 -8.69 -16.82 -2.80
C LEU A 221 -10.04 -17.19 -3.44
N TRP A 222 -10.08 -17.47 -4.74
CA TRP A 222 -11.31 -17.90 -5.41
C TRP A 222 -11.86 -19.20 -4.85
N SER A 223 -10.99 -20.15 -4.53
CA SER A 223 -11.39 -21.42 -3.92
C SER A 223 -12.08 -21.20 -2.56
N VAL A 224 -11.50 -20.37 -1.71
CA VAL A 224 -12.07 -20.02 -0.40
C VAL A 224 -13.34 -19.20 -0.54
N HIS A 225 -13.41 -18.26 -1.49
CA HIS A 225 -14.63 -17.49 -1.77
C HIS A 225 -15.78 -18.39 -2.25
N CYS A 226 -15.53 -19.34 -3.14
CA CYS A 226 -16.52 -20.34 -3.52
C CYS A 226 -17.01 -21.17 -2.32
N CYS A 227 -16.13 -21.50 -1.37
CA CYS A 227 -16.54 -22.14 -0.12
C CYS A 227 -17.47 -21.23 0.69
N ILE A 228 -17.12 -19.95 0.88
CA ILE A 228 -17.95 -18.98 1.61
C ILE A 228 -19.39 -18.96 1.05
N VAL A 229 -19.54 -18.89 -0.27
CA VAL A 229 -20.86 -18.92 -0.94
C VAL A 229 -21.59 -20.23 -0.70
N LYS A 230 -20.89 -21.38 -0.77
CA LYS A 230 -21.50 -22.69 -0.51
C LYS A 230 -22.02 -22.85 0.93
N TYR A 231 -21.39 -22.18 1.89
CA TYR A 231 -21.79 -22.19 3.29
C TYR A 231 -22.83 -21.10 3.63
N GLY A 232 -23.30 -20.31 2.66
CA GLY A 232 -24.31 -19.27 2.89
C GLY A 232 -23.77 -18.05 3.66
N LEU A 233 -22.45 -17.87 3.68
CA LEU A 233 -21.78 -16.78 4.39
C LEU A 233 -21.42 -15.61 3.47
N GLU A 234 -21.91 -15.62 2.23
CA GLU A 234 -21.66 -14.58 1.26
C GLU A 234 -22.26 -13.23 1.68
N SER A 235 -23.28 -13.20 2.54
CA SER A 235 -23.91 -11.97 3.03
C SER A 235 -23.35 -11.48 4.37
N ASP A 236 -22.46 -12.25 5.01
CA ASP A 236 -21.88 -11.90 6.30
C ASP A 236 -20.93 -10.70 6.20
N VAL A 237 -21.07 -9.74 7.11
CA VAL A 237 -20.33 -8.47 7.07
C VAL A 237 -18.83 -8.67 7.31
N PHE A 238 -18.45 -9.56 8.24
CA PHE A 238 -17.05 -9.84 8.57
C PHE A 238 -16.34 -10.56 7.42
N VAL A 239 -17.02 -11.54 6.82
CA VAL A 239 -16.48 -12.28 5.68
C VAL A 239 -16.34 -11.37 4.45
N ARG A 240 -17.32 -10.51 4.16
CA ARG A 240 -17.24 -9.56 3.04
C ARG A 240 -16.16 -8.51 3.23
N SER A 241 -16.00 -7.94 4.42
CA SER A 241 -14.91 -7.01 4.70
C SER A 241 -13.54 -7.67 4.47
N SER A 242 -13.38 -8.91 4.94
CA SER A 242 -12.17 -9.70 4.72
C SER A 242 -11.93 -10.02 3.24
N LEU A 243 -12.99 -10.36 2.49
CA LEU A 243 -12.90 -10.57 1.04
C LEU A 243 -12.44 -9.31 0.31
N ILE A 244 -13.05 -8.15 0.60
CA ILE A 244 -12.68 -6.88 -0.03
C ILE A 244 -11.23 -6.54 0.27
N ASP A 245 -10.78 -6.67 1.51
CA ASP A 245 -9.38 -6.40 1.90
C ASP A 245 -8.40 -7.31 1.16
N VAL A 246 -8.69 -8.62 1.09
CA VAL A 246 -7.81 -9.58 0.43
C VAL A 246 -7.82 -9.40 -1.09
N TYR A 247 -8.98 -9.24 -1.73
CA TYR A 247 -9.05 -8.90 -3.16
C TYR A 247 -8.26 -7.62 -3.48
N SER A 248 -8.38 -6.59 -2.63
CA SER A 248 -7.61 -5.35 -2.80
C SER A 248 -6.11 -5.59 -2.71
N LYS A 249 -5.64 -6.41 -1.76
CA LYS A 249 -4.23 -6.77 -1.62
C LYS A 249 -3.67 -7.57 -2.81
N PHE A 250 -4.51 -8.36 -3.47
CA PHE A 250 -4.14 -9.08 -4.70
C PHE A 250 -4.26 -8.23 -5.96
N GLY A 251 -4.63 -6.95 -5.85
CA GLY A 251 -4.76 -6.02 -6.98
C GLY A 251 -6.04 -6.21 -7.80
N ASP A 252 -6.93 -7.14 -7.42
CA ASP A 252 -8.18 -7.40 -8.11
C ASP A 252 -9.33 -6.56 -7.51
N LEU A 253 -9.19 -5.24 -7.68
CA LEU A 253 -10.10 -4.24 -7.14
C LEU A 253 -11.51 -4.34 -7.74
N ASP A 254 -11.64 -4.85 -8.98
CA ASP A 254 -12.94 -4.97 -9.65
C ASP A 254 -13.80 -6.06 -8.99
N TYR A 255 -13.22 -7.21 -8.64
CA TYR A 255 -13.96 -8.21 -7.86
C TYR A 255 -14.27 -7.74 -6.44
N GLY A 256 -13.32 -7.05 -5.77
CA GLY A 256 -13.58 -6.42 -4.48
C GLY A 256 -14.78 -5.45 -4.54
N TYR A 257 -14.88 -4.66 -5.60
CA TYR A 257 -16.00 -3.75 -5.82
C TYR A 257 -17.33 -4.44 -6.14
N ARG A 258 -17.30 -5.59 -6.83
CA ARG A 258 -18.51 -6.41 -7.05
C ARG A 258 -19.06 -6.92 -5.72
N VAL A 259 -18.20 -7.50 -4.88
CA VAL A 259 -18.57 -7.95 -3.52
C VAL A 259 -19.18 -6.80 -2.72
N PHE A 260 -18.59 -5.61 -2.78
CA PHE A 260 -19.12 -4.40 -2.14
C PHE A 260 -20.49 -3.95 -2.67
N LYS A 261 -20.72 -4.05 -3.99
CA LYS A 261 -21.99 -3.66 -4.61
C LYS A 261 -23.13 -4.59 -4.23
N GLU A 262 -22.86 -5.89 -4.12
CA GLU A 262 -23.82 -6.93 -3.73
C GLU A 262 -24.19 -6.87 -2.23
N MET A 263 -23.65 -5.90 -1.49
CA MET A 263 -24.00 -5.65 -0.08
C MET A 263 -25.34 -4.95 0.09
N ALA A 264 -26.29 -5.68 0.70
CA ALA A 264 -27.57 -5.14 1.15
C ALA A 264 -27.39 -4.16 2.33
N THR A 265 -26.55 -4.53 3.30
CA THR A 265 -26.16 -3.67 4.43
C THR A 265 -24.67 -3.40 4.37
N ARG A 266 -24.28 -2.13 4.53
CA ARG A 266 -22.89 -1.69 4.56
C ARG A 266 -22.64 -1.05 5.92
N ASP A 267 -21.48 -1.31 6.50
CA ASP A 267 -21.01 -0.65 7.70
C ASP A 267 -19.73 0.17 7.43
N LEU A 268 -19.25 0.88 8.44
CA LEU A 268 -18.05 1.70 8.30
C LEU A 268 -16.80 0.88 7.97
N VAL A 269 -16.71 -0.37 8.44
CA VAL A 269 -15.56 -1.25 8.20
C VAL A 269 -15.45 -1.55 6.71
N VAL A 270 -16.55 -1.96 6.09
CA VAL A 270 -16.63 -2.26 4.65
C VAL A 270 -16.30 -1.02 3.80
N TRP A 271 -16.83 0.15 4.17
CA TRP A 271 -16.50 1.41 3.48
C TRP A 271 -15.01 1.73 3.56
N ASN A 272 -14.39 1.54 4.72
CA ASN A 272 -12.96 1.76 4.91
C ASN A 272 -12.12 0.77 4.09
N SER A 273 -12.50 -0.52 4.06
CA SER A 273 -11.82 -1.53 3.27
C SER A 273 -11.83 -1.19 1.78
N ILE A 274 -12.99 -0.81 1.21
CA ILE A 274 -13.10 -0.54 -0.23
C ILE A 274 -12.42 0.78 -0.61
N ILE A 275 -12.57 1.85 0.19
CA ILE A 275 -11.91 3.14 -0.04
C ILE A 275 -10.38 2.97 0.08
N GLY A 276 -9.92 2.28 1.11
CA GLY A 276 -8.51 1.97 1.33
C GLY A 276 -7.92 1.13 0.20
N GLY A 277 -8.64 0.11 -0.25
CA GLY A 277 -8.23 -0.75 -1.37
C GLY A 277 -8.01 0.05 -2.66
N PHE A 278 -8.98 0.88 -3.06
CA PHE A 278 -8.84 1.73 -4.25
C PHE A 278 -7.75 2.81 -4.09
N ALA A 279 -7.63 3.43 -2.91
CA ALA A 279 -6.60 4.41 -2.64
C ALA A 279 -5.17 3.81 -2.69
N GLN A 280 -5.01 2.57 -2.23
CA GLN A 280 -3.73 1.85 -2.25
C GLN A 280 -3.40 1.30 -3.64
N GLY A 281 -4.39 0.81 -4.38
CA GLY A 281 -4.19 0.27 -5.72
C GLY A 281 -4.12 1.31 -6.84
N GLY A 282 -4.04 2.60 -6.52
CA GLY A 282 -3.76 3.68 -7.47
C GLY A 282 -4.97 4.30 -8.17
N ASP A 283 -6.18 3.77 -7.98
CA ASP A 283 -7.42 4.37 -8.51
C ASP A 283 -8.04 5.30 -7.47
N GLY A 284 -7.36 6.43 -7.25
CA GLY A 284 -7.79 7.44 -6.29
C GLY A 284 -9.16 8.06 -6.63
N TYR A 285 -9.58 8.06 -7.90
CA TYR A 285 -10.85 8.64 -8.32
C TYR A 285 -12.02 7.81 -7.81
N LYS A 286 -11.95 6.48 -7.97
CA LYS A 286 -12.95 5.59 -7.35
C LYS A 286 -12.94 5.71 -5.83
N ALA A 287 -11.77 5.82 -5.19
CA ALA A 287 -11.68 6.01 -3.74
C ALA A 287 -12.43 7.27 -3.26
N ILE A 288 -12.25 8.40 -3.95
CA ILE A 288 -12.93 9.67 -3.62
C ILE A 288 -14.44 9.60 -3.91
N ASN A 289 -14.85 8.94 -4.99
CA ASN A 289 -16.27 8.74 -5.29
C ASN A 289 -16.94 7.85 -4.23
N LEU A 290 -16.28 6.77 -3.83
CA LEU A 290 -16.74 5.90 -2.73
C LEU A 290 -16.84 6.66 -1.41
N PHE A 291 -15.89 7.55 -1.11
CA PHE A 291 -15.98 8.44 0.04
C PHE A 291 -17.19 9.37 -0.02
N ALA A 292 -17.48 9.96 -1.19
CA ALA A 292 -18.67 10.77 -1.38
C ALA A 292 -19.96 9.95 -1.21
N GLN A 293 -20.00 8.71 -1.71
CA GLN A 293 -21.13 7.79 -1.52
C GLN A 293 -21.31 7.40 -0.05
N MET A 294 -20.22 7.10 0.67
CA MET A 294 -20.23 6.83 2.11
C MET A 294 -20.87 7.98 2.88
N LYS A 295 -20.46 9.22 2.61
CA LYS A 295 -21.05 10.42 3.25
C LYS A 295 -22.53 10.60 2.90
N ARG A 296 -22.92 10.39 1.63
CA ARG A 296 -24.35 10.45 1.22
C ARG A 296 -25.20 9.38 1.88
N ALA A 297 -24.61 8.23 2.20
CA ALA A 297 -25.25 7.15 2.94
C ALA A 297 -25.32 7.41 4.45
N GLY A 298 -24.90 8.58 4.94
CA GLY A 298 -25.01 8.98 6.35
C GLY A 298 -23.86 8.52 7.25
N PHE A 299 -22.81 7.91 6.70
CA PHE A 299 -21.67 7.46 7.49
C PHE A 299 -20.66 8.58 7.73
N LEU A 300 -20.17 8.67 8.97
CA LEU A 300 -19.10 9.59 9.36
C LEU A 300 -17.74 8.97 9.04
N ALA A 301 -16.85 9.79 8.46
CA ALA A 301 -15.47 9.40 8.20
C ALA A 301 -14.68 9.33 9.51
N ASN A 302 -13.94 8.23 9.71
CA ASN A 302 -12.98 8.13 10.80
C ASN A 302 -11.55 8.43 10.29
N GLN A 303 -10.57 8.39 11.19
CA GLN A 303 -9.16 8.66 10.89
C GLN A 303 -8.63 7.78 9.75
N GLY A 304 -8.97 6.49 9.74
CA GLY A 304 -8.57 5.55 8.68
C GLY A 304 -9.18 5.86 7.32
N THR A 305 -10.46 6.28 7.30
CA THR A 305 -11.11 6.77 6.08
C THR A 305 -10.38 8.00 5.55
N LEU A 306 -10.16 9.00 6.40
CA LEU A 306 -9.57 10.28 6.02
C LEU A 306 -8.14 10.10 5.52
N ALA A 307 -7.32 9.28 6.19
CA ALA A 307 -5.96 8.95 5.75
C ALA A 307 -5.96 8.26 4.36
N SER A 308 -6.93 7.38 4.10
CA SER A 308 -7.06 6.72 2.79
C SER A 308 -7.46 7.71 1.69
N VAL A 309 -8.37 8.63 1.98
CA VAL A 309 -8.78 9.67 1.02
C VAL A 309 -7.66 10.68 0.77
N LEU A 310 -6.91 11.08 1.81
CA LEU A 310 -5.73 11.93 1.65
C LEU A 310 -4.68 11.27 0.77
N ARG A 311 -4.42 9.96 0.96
CA ARG A 311 -3.54 9.18 0.08
C ARG A 311 -4.02 9.19 -1.38
N ALA A 312 -5.32 9.04 -1.61
CA ALA A 312 -5.89 9.14 -2.96
C ALA A 312 -5.69 10.55 -3.57
N CYS A 313 -5.83 11.61 -2.76
CA CYS A 313 -5.55 12.99 -3.18
C CYS A 313 -4.07 13.18 -3.52
N THR A 314 -3.16 12.64 -2.70
CA THR A 314 -1.71 12.64 -2.93
C THR A 314 -1.33 11.97 -4.26
N GLY A 315 -1.88 10.77 -4.53
CA GLY A 315 -1.56 10.00 -5.73
C GLY A 315 -1.99 10.69 -7.02
N MET A 316 -3.11 11.41 -6.99
CA MET A 316 -3.67 12.12 -8.14
C MET A 316 -3.39 13.62 -8.16
N VAL A 317 -2.75 14.15 -7.12
CA VAL A 317 -2.43 15.58 -6.94
C VAL A 317 -3.69 16.47 -6.95
N LEU A 318 -4.75 16.01 -6.28
CA LEU A 318 -6.03 16.74 -6.18
C LEU A 318 -6.06 17.68 -4.96
N LEU A 319 -5.37 18.82 -5.06
CA LEU A 319 -5.24 19.79 -3.96
C LEU A 319 -6.60 20.27 -3.41
N GLU A 320 -7.54 20.60 -4.30
CA GLU A 320 -8.84 21.15 -3.90
C GLU A 320 -9.73 20.12 -3.19
N MET A 321 -9.60 18.84 -3.56
CA MET A 321 -10.23 17.77 -2.80
C MET A 321 -9.53 17.57 -1.44
N GLY A 322 -8.19 17.61 -1.43
CA GLY A 322 -7.40 17.57 -0.19
C GLY A 322 -7.79 18.65 0.82
N ARG A 323 -8.01 19.88 0.36
CA ARG A 323 -8.52 21.00 1.18
C ARG A 323 -9.91 20.75 1.75
N GLN A 324 -10.82 20.13 0.99
CA GLN A 324 -12.13 19.73 1.51
C GLN A 324 -12.00 18.65 2.59
N VAL A 325 -11.07 17.71 2.43
CA VAL A 325 -10.80 16.65 3.42
C VAL A 325 -10.13 17.24 4.67
N HIS A 326 -9.26 18.24 4.53
CA HIS A 326 -8.62 18.94 5.65
C HIS A 326 -9.66 19.45 6.66
N VAL A 327 -10.78 20.03 6.22
CA VAL A 327 -11.87 20.48 7.13
C VAL A 327 -12.36 19.36 8.05
N HIS A 328 -12.34 18.10 7.59
CA HIS A 328 -12.66 16.94 8.43
C HIS A 328 -11.51 16.54 9.36
N VAL A 329 -10.27 16.69 8.92
CA VAL A 329 -9.06 16.46 9.74
C VAL A 329 -8.98 17.42 10.92
N LEU A 330 -9.50 18.65 10.79
CA LEU A 330 -9.56 19.63 11.89
C LEU A 330 -10.31 19.13 13.14
N LYS A 331 -11.18 18.14 12.99
CA LYS A 331 -11.88 17.52 14.13
C LYS A 331 -10.98 16.58 14.95
N HIS A 332 -9.79 16.29 14.43
CA HIS A 332 -8.82 15.34 14.97
C HIS A 332 -7.44 15.99 15.10
N GLU A 333 -7.37 17.28 15.46
CA GLU A 333 -6.14 18.09 15.46
C GLU A 333 -4.95 17.49 16.24
N ARG A 334 -5.20 16.62 17.24
CA ARG A 334 -4.15 15.95 18.02
C ARG A 334 -3.67 14.63 17.41
N ASP A 335 -4.25 14.19 16.30
CA ASP A 335 -3.86 12.95 15.62
C ASP A 335 -2.63 13.18 14.74
N LEU A 336 -1.47 12.76 15.24
CA LEU A 336 -0.20 12.86 14.51
C LEU A 336 -0.22 12.10 13.17
N ILE A 337 -0.86 10.92 13.11
CA ILE A 337 -0.91 10.12 11.88
C ILE A 337 -1.69 10.87 10.80
N LEU A 338 -2.83 11.45 11.18
CA LEU A 338 -3.68 12.16 10.25
C LEU A 338 -3.08 13.51 9.82
N ASN A 339 -2.45 14.25 10.74
CA ASN A 339 -1.72 15.47 10.42
C ASN A 339 -0.51 15.19 9.51
N ASN A 340 0.24 14.10 9.75
CA ASN A 340 1.34 13.67 8.88
C ASN A 340 0.84 13.30 7.47
N ALA A 341 -0.30 12.60 7.37
CA ALA A 341 -0.93 12.29 6.09
C ALA A 341 -1.40 13.56 5.35
N LEU A 342 -1.90 14.55 6.09
CA LEU A 342 -2.32 15.84 5.54
C LEU A 342 -1.12 16.67 5.07
N LEU A 343 -0.04 16.68 5.84
CA LEU A 343 1.23 17.32 5.49
C LEU A 343 1.82 16.72 4.22
N ASP A 344 1.90 15.39 4.13
CA ASP A 344 2.35 14.67 2.91
C ASP A 344 1.48 15.03 1.70
N MET A 345 0.16 15.11 1.89
CA MET A 345 -0.78 15.49 0.82
C MET A 345 -0.49 16.90 0.30
N TYR A 346 -0.31 17.89 1.17
CA TYR A 346 -0.01 19.26 0.74
C TYR A 346 1.34 19.37 0.03
N CYS A 347 2.39 18.76 0.59
CA CYS A 347 3.72 18.72 -0.03
C CYS A 347 3.69 18.09 -1.42
N LYS A 348 3.00 16.95 -1.58
CA LYS A 348 2.85 16.22 -2.85
C LYS A 348 1.71 16.73 -3.74
N CYS A 349 1.03 17.79 -3.34
CA CYS A 349 0.17 18.60 -4.20
C CYS A 349 0.82 19.94 -4.61
N GLY A 350 2.06 20.18 -4.19
CA GLY A 350 2.80 21.40 -4.48
C GLY A 350 2.22 22.64 -3.82
N SER A 351 1.57 22.50 -2.64
CA SER A 351 1.10 23.63 -1.83
C SER A 351 1.93 23.71 -0.55
N LEU A 352 3.12 24.31 -0.65
CA LEU A 352 4.04 24.39 0.49
C LEU A 352 3.56 25.36 1.56
N GLU A 353 2.78 26.38 1.18
CA GLU A 353 2.21 27.35 2.10
C GLU A 353 1.20 26.68 3.04
N ASP A 354 0.32 25.84 2.49
CA ASP A 354 -0.64 25.06 3.28
C ASP A 354 0.09 24.00 4.13
N ALA A 355 1.15 23.38 3.60
CA ALA A 355 1.97 22.41 4.33
C ALA A 355 2.66 23.05 5.54
N ASP A 356 3.28 24.21 5.37
CA ASP A 356 3.92 24.95 6.47
C ASP A 356 2.88 25.39 7.50
N ALA A 357 1.73 25.92 7.09
CA ALA A 357 0.65 26.28 8.02
C ALA A 357 0.18 25.09 8.88
N VAL A 358 0.05 23.90 8.28
CA VAL A 358 -0.28 22.67 9.02
C VAL A 358 0.87 22.31 9.97
N PHE A 359 2.11 22.29 9.50
CA PHE A 359 3.29 21.95 10.29
C PHE A 359 3.46 22.87 11.50
N GLN A 360 3.29 24.19 11.32
CA GLN A 360 3.38 25.16 12.40
C GLN A 360 2.30 24.97 13.46
N ARG A 361 1.07 24.61 13.04
CA ARG A 361 -0.05 24.41 13.96
C ARG A 361 0.03 23.11 14.77
N MET A 362 0.80 22.12 14.34
CA MET A 362 0.98 20.87 15.09
C MET A 362 1.60 21.16 16.46
N SER A 363 0.89 20.76 17.53
CA SER A 363 1.36 20.93 18.91
C SER A 363 2.53 20.01 19.25
N GLU A 364 2.54 18.81 18.67
CA GLU A 364 3.61 17.83 18.77
C GLU A 364 4.05 17.45 17.36
N ARG A 365 5.36 17.24 17.17
CA ARG A 365 5.95 16.88 15.88
C ARG A 365 6.90 15.71 16.08
N ASP A 366 6.53 14.57 15.51
CA ASP A 366 7.35 13.37 15.53
C ASP A 366 8.36 13.34 14.37
N VAL A 367 9.22 12.32 14.34
CA VAL A 367 10.23 12.17 13.28
C VAL A 367 9.58 12.14 11.90
N ILE A 368 8.36 11.62 11.78
CA ILE A 368 7.60 11.53 10.54
C ILE A 368 7.18 12.94 10.08
N SER A 369 6.70 13.78 10.98
CA SER A 369 6.31 15.18 10.72
C SER A 369 7.48 15.94 10.10
N TRP A 370 8.63 15.92 10.77
CA TRP A 370 9.84 16.61 10.32
C TRP A 370 10.37 16.05 8.99
N SER A 371 10.47 14.71 8.88
CA SER A 371 10.99 14.06 7.66
C SER A 371 10.10 14.32 6.44
N THR A 372 8.78 14.37 6.64
CA THR A 372 7.80 14.66 5.58
C THR A 372 7.95 16.10 5.08
N MET A 373 8.11 17.07 6.00
CA MET A 373 8.32 18.47 5.61
C MET A 373 9.67 18.69 4.93
N ILE A 374 10.76 18.12 5.45
CA ILE A 374 12.10 18.20 4.83
C ILE A 374 12.08 17.63 3.40
N SER A 375 11.53 16.42 3.24
CA SER A 375 11.42 15.78 1.92
C SER A 375 10.49 16.56 0.98
N GLY A 376 9.39 17.09 1.51
CA GLY A 376 8.45 17.92 0.77
C GLY A 376 9.07 19.20 0.23
N LEU A 377 9.84 19.93 1.05
CA LEU A 377 10.59 21.12 0.64
C LEU A 377 11.60 20.77 -0.47
N ALA A 378 12.36 19.70 -0.28
CA ALA A 378 13.36 19.25 -1.25
C ALA A 378 12.73 18.86 -2.60
N GLN A 379 11.64 18.09 -2.58
CA GLN A 379 10.85 17.72 -3.78
C GLN A 379 10.20 18.92 -4.47
N ASN A 380 10.06 20.05 -3.79
CA ASN A 380 9.51 21.27 -4.38
C ASN A 380 10.59 22.29 -4.83
N GLY A 381 11.86 21.87 -4.84
CA GLY A 381 12.99 22.72 -5.24
C GLY A 381 13.47 23.69 -4.15
N ARG A 382 12.91 23.60 -2.93
CA ARG A 382 13.28 24.47 -1.80
C ARG A 382 14.38 23.83 -0.95
N SER A 383 15.46 23.36 -1.58
CA SER A 383 16.53 22.61 -0.91
C SER A 383 17.18 23.38 0.24
N GLY A 384 17.40 24.69 0.09
CA GLY A 384 17.96 25.51 1.16
C GLY A 384 17.08 25.55 2.41
N ASP A 385 15.76 25.59 2.24
CA ASP A 385 14.82 25.58 3.37
C ASP A 385 14.71 24.19 3.99
N ALA A 386 14.82 23.12 3.18
CA ALA A 386 14.89 21.75 3.67
C ALA A 386 16.10 21.54 4.60
N LEU A 387 17.28 22.04 4.22
CA LEU A 387 18.50 21.96 5.03
C LEU A 387 18.40 22.80 6.31
N LYS A 388 17.88 24.03 6.24
CA LYS A 388 17.61 24.85 7.43
C LYS A 388 16.64 24.17 8.41
N LEU A 389 15.60 23.52 7.88
CA LEU A 389 14.64 22.79 8.69
C LEU A 389 15.28 21.55 9.34
N PHE A 390 16.18 20.87 8.64
CA PHE A 390 16.96 19.75 9.21
C PHE A 390 17.89 20.20 10.34
N GLU A 391 18.58 21.34 10.17
CA GLU A 391 19.39 21.91 11.26
C GLU A 391 18.53 22.30 12.47
N SER A 392 17.31 22.80 12.23
CA SER A 392 16.33 23.07 13.30
C SER A 392 15.87 21.77 13.99
N MET A 393 15.65 20.69 13.23
CA MET A 393 15.31 19.37 13.76
C MET A 393 16.42 18.81 14.65
N LYS A 394 17.70 19.03 14.33
CA LYS A 394 18.82 18.57 15.17
C LYS A 394 18.85 19.23 16.55
N ILE A 395 18.33 20.46 16.67
CA ILE A 395 18.33 21.24 17.92
C ILE A 395 17.05 21.01 18.71
N LEU A 396 15.89 21.10 18.05
CA LEU A 396 14.57 21.16 18.69
C LEU A 396 13.72 19.90 18.45
N GLY A 397 14.11 19.09 17.47
CA GLY A 397 13.33 17.95 16.99
C GLY A 397 13.84 16.61 17.53
N PRO A 398 13.14 15.53 17.17
CA PRO A 398 13.57 14.18 17.49
C PRO A 398 14.79 13.78 16.65
N LYS A 399 15.50 12.74 17.08
CA LYS A 399 16.68 12.22 16.36
C LYS A 399 16.30 11.84 14.91
N PRO A 400 17.07 12.27 13.90
CA PRO A 400 16.86 11.87 12.51
C PRO A 400 16.83 10.35 12.32
N ASN A 401 16.01 9.88 11.39
CA ASN A 401 15.99 8.48 10.95
C ASN A 401 16.47 8.36 9.49
N HIS A 402 16.49 7.13 8.96
CA HIS A 402 16.86 6.85 7.57
C HIS A 402 16.10 7.74 6.56
N ILE A 403 14.77 7.89 6.74
CA ILE A 403 13.93 8.68 5.83
C ILE A 403 14.31 10.17 5.89
N THR A 404 14.60 10.70 7.07
CA THR A 404 15.06 12.08 7.24
C THR A 404 16.31 12.36 6.40
N ILE A 405 17.31 11.47 6.48
CA ILE A 405 18.58 11.67 5.79
C ILE A 405 18.44 11.50 4.28
N VAL A 406 17.59 10.58 3.80
CA VAL A 406 17.24 10.51 2.37
C VAL A 406 16.70 11.85 1.88
N GLY A 407 15.78 12.49 2.62
CA GLY A 407 15.26 13.82 2.28
C GLY A 407 16.35 14.90 2.22
N VAL A 408 17.30 14.88 3.15
CA VAL A 408 18.46 15.80 3.19
C VAL A 408 19.40 15.57 2.00
N LEU A 409 19.77 14.32 1.72
CA LEU A 409 20.64 13.98 0.59
C LEU A 409 19.98 14.28 -0.75
N PHE A 410 18.67 14.09 -0.86
CA PHE A 410 17.89 14.51 -2.02
C PHE A 410 17.93 16.03 -2.20
N ALA A 411 17.80 16.81 -1.11
CA ALA A 411 17.94 18.26 -1.16
C ALA A 411 19.34 18.69 -1.64
N CYS A 412 20.40 18.07 -1.12
CA CYS A 412 21.77 18.30 -1.57
C CYS A 412 21.95 17.95 -3.05
N SER A 413 21.44 16.78 -3.47
CA SER A 413 21.50 16.30 -4.86
C SER A 413 20.91 17.32 -5.83
N HIS A 414 19.71 17.83 -5.52
CA HIS A 414 19.02 18.77 -6.39
C HIS A 414 19.47 20.23 -6.24
N ALA A 415 20.36 20.53 -5.29
CA ALA A 415 21.00 21.82 -5.15
C ALA A 415 22.47 21.82 -5.60
N GLY A 416 23.02 20.66 -6.02
CA GLY A 416 24.43 20.53 -6.40
C GLY A 416 25.41 20.65 -5.23
N LEU A 417 24.95 20.44 -3.99
CA LEU A 417 25.75 20.59 -2.77
C LEU A 417 26.52 19.30 -2.45
N ALA A 418 27.52 18.99 -3.28
CA ALA A 418 28.28 17.73 -3.21
C ALA A 418 28.99 17.53 -1.86
N GLU A 419 29.61 18.58 -1.33
CA GLU A 419 30.34 18.52 -0.06
C GLU A 419 29.40 18.33 1.13
N ASP A 420 28.28 19.05 1.16
CA ASP A 420 27.26 18.88 2.19
C ASP A 420 26.64 17.48 2.14
N GLY A 421 26.40 16.95 0.95
CA GLY A 421 25.92 15.57 0.77
C GLY A 421 26.90 14.55 1.37
N TRP A 422 28.20 14.70 1.14
CA TRP A 422 29.22 13.85 1.77
C TRP A 422 29.26 14.02 3.29
N TYR A 423 29.15 15.24 3.79
CA TYR A 423 29.08 15.52 5.22
C TYR A 423 27.90 14.79 5.86
N TYR A 424 26.69 14.97 5.32
CA TYR A 424 25.48 14.35 5.87
C TYR A 424 25.49 12.82 5.73
N PHE A 425 25.96 12.28 4.61
CA PHE A 425 26.10 10.83 4.42
C PHE A 425 27.05 10.21 5.47
N ARG A 426 28.20 10.84 5.73
CA ARG A 426 29.15 10.37 6.76
C ARG A 426 28.60 10.56 8.18
N SER A 427 27.82 11.62 8.40
CA SER A 427 27.19 11.91 9.69
C SER A 427 26.18 10.84 10.12
N MET A 428 25.58 10.11 9.17
CA MET A 428 24.66 9.00 9.45
C MET A 428 25.25 8.01 10.45
N LYS A 429 26.44 7.48 10.13
CA LYS A 429 27.12 6.50 10.98
C LYS A 429 27.75 7.15 12.20
N LYS A 430 28.38 8.32 12.03
CA LYS A 430 29.17 8.96 13.09
C LYS A 430 28.34 9.65 14.18
N LEU A 431 27.26 10.32 13.80
CA LEU A 431 26.45 11.16 14.70
C LEU A 431 25.09 10.54 15.02
N PHE A 432 24.51 9.79 14.08
CA PHE A 432 23.14 9.29 14.22
C PHE A 432 23.06 7.77 14.43
N ASP A 433 24.17 7.05 14.37
CA ASP A 433 24.21 5.58 14.46
C ASP A 433 23.25 4.89 13.46
N LEU A 434 23.17 5.44 12.25
CA LEU A 434 22.37 4.93 11.14
C LEU A 434 23.29 4.30 10.09
N GLN A 435 23.01 3.06 9.71
CA GLN A 435 23.68 2.43 8.56
C GLN A 435 23.07 2.92 7.24
N PRO A 436 23.86 3.35 6.25
CA PRO A 436 23.33 3.73 4.94
C PRO A 436 22.62 2.56 4.23
N GLY A 437 21.36 2.75 3.87
CA GLY A 437 20.57 1.85 3.01
C GLY A 437 20.64 2.23 1.53
N ARG A 438 20.04 1.41 0.65
CA ARG A 438 20.05 1.57 -0.82
C ARG A 438 19.66 2.99 -1.28
N GLU A 439 18.65 3.56 -0.65
CA GLU A 439 18.10 4.87 -0.98
C GLU A 439 19.12 6.00 -0.76
N HIS A 440 19.95 5.89 0.28
CA HIS A 440 21.00 6.88 0.59
C HIS A 440 22.12 6.82 -0.44
N TYR A 441 22.53 5.61 -0.83
CA TYR A 441 23.51 5.41 -1.92
C TYR A 441 22.94 5.95 -3.25
N GLY A 442 21.66 5.69 -3.54
CA GLY A 442 20.98 6.24 -4.71
C GLY A 442 21.01 7.77 -4.76
N CYS A 443 20.74 8.46 -3.64
CA CYS A 443 20.86 9.92 -3.56
C CYS A 443 22.30 10.42 -3.75
N MET A 444 23.30 9.72 -3.21
CA MET A 444 24.70 10.09 -3.39
C MET A 444 25.18 9.88 -4.83
N VAL A 445 24.77 8.79 -5.49
CA VAL A 445 25.06 8.56 -6.92
C VAL A 445 24.39 9.63 -7.78
N ASP A 446 23.15 10.00 -7.48
CA ASP A 446 22.45 11.10 -8.16
C ASP A 446 23.21 12.42 -7.98
N LEU A 447 23.63 12.74 -6.75
CA LEU A 447 24.38 13.96 -6.43
C LEU A 447 25.72 14.03 -7.18
N LEU A 448 26.53 12.96 -7.13
CA LEU A 448 27.82 12.89 -7.84
C LEU A 448 27.61 12.91 -9.36
N GLY A 449 26.58 12.20 -9.83
CA GLY A 449 26.20 12.16 -11.24
C GLY A 449 25.84 13.53 -11.78
N ARG A 450 25.00 14.30 -11.07
CA ARG A 450 24.63 15.69 -11.43
C ARG A 450 25.79 16.67 -11.32
N ALA A 451 26.73 16.41 -10.41
CA ALA A 451 27.96 17.20 -10.28
C ALA A 451 28.99 16.89 -11.39
N GLY A 452 28.70 15.96 -12.30
CA GLY A 452 29.62 15.53 -13.37
C GLY A 452 30.75 14.61 -12.91
N LYS A 453 30.74 14.16 -11.66
CA LYS A 453 31.76 13.30 -11.06
C LYS A 453 31.45 11.82 -11.33
N LEU A 454 31.34 11.45 -12.62
CA LEU A 454 30.86 10.14 -13.04
C LEU A 454 31.77 8.98 -12.59
N GLU A 455 33.08 9.16 -12.64
CA GLU A 455 34.05 8.16 -12.22
C GLU A 455 34.00 7.94 -10.70
N GLU A 456 33.85 9.03 -9.92
CA GLU A 456 33.64 8.94 -8.46
C GLU A 456 32.32 8.22 -8.14
N ALA A 457 31.25 8.50 -8.90
CA ALA A 457 29.96 7.83 -8.73
C ALA A 457 30.08 6.33 -9.02
N LEU A 458 30.78 5.93 -10.09
CA LEU A 458 31.02 4.52 -10.40
C LEU A 458 31.84 3.83 -9.31
N LYS A 459 32.92 4.46 -8.85
CA LYS A 459 33.74 3.91 -7.76
C LYS A 459 32.91 3.75 -6.48
N PHE A 460 32.08 4.74 -6.17
CA PHE A 460 31.20 4.69 -5.01
C PHE A 460 30.18 3.53 -5.09
N ILE A 461 29.68 3.20 -6.28
CA ILE A 461 28.83 2.03 -6.51
C ILE A 461 29.61 0.73 -6.31
N GLN A 462 30.87 0.66 -6.77
CA GLN A 462 31.73 -0.51 -6.61
C GLN A 462 32.12 -0.76 -5.15
N ASP A 463 32.25 0.30 -4.35
CA ASP A 463 32.59 0.24 -2.92
C ASP A 463 31.37 -0.11 -2.03
N MET A 464 30.19 -0.38 -2.60
CA MET A 464 28.99 -0.74 -1.85
C MET A 464 29.09 -2.14 -1.24
N ASN A 465 28.62 -2.28 0.00
CA ASN A 465 28.64 -3.57 0.73
C ASN A 465 27.52 -4.54 0.31
N PHE A 466 26.74 -4.21 -0.73
CA PHE A 466 25.64 -5.02 -1.24
C PHE A 466 25.45 -4.74 -2.73
N GLU A 467 24.79 -5.67 -3.44
CA GLU A 467 24.55 -5.53 -4.88
C GLU A 467 23.68 -4.30 -5.20
N PRO A 468 24.16 -3.39 -6.07
CA PRO A 468 23.37 -2.24 -6.51
C PRO A 468 22.12 -2.69 -7.28
N ASP A 469 21.00 -2.02 -7.06
CA ASP A 469 19.76 -2.30 -7.77
C ASP A 469 19.65 -1.53 -9.10
N THR A 470 18.58 -1.82 -9.84
CA THR A 470 18.27 -1.17 -11.11
C THR A 470 18.14 0.35 -10.97
N VAL A 471 17.66 0.86 -9.82
CA VAL A 471 17.45 2.28 -9.58
C VAL A 471 18.79 3.02 -9.53
N ILE A 472 19.77 2.52 -8.77
CA ILE A 472 21.11 3.12 -8.67
C ILE A 472 21.79 3.19 -10.03
N TRP A 473 21.76 2.10 -10.80
CA TRP A 473 22.34 2.09 -12.15
C TRP A 473 21.59 3.01 -13.12
N ARG A 474 20.26 3.10 -13.00
CA ARG A 474 19.43 3.98 -13.84
C ARG A 474 19.68 5.46 -13.54
N THR A 475 19.95 5.80 -12.27
CA THR A 475 20.42 7.12 -11.86
C THR A 475 21.77 7.46 -12.52
N LEU A 476 22.76 6.55 -12.46
CA LEU A 476 24.05 6.75 -13.13
C LEU A 476 23.89 6.88 -14.65
N LEU A 477 23.06 6.04 -15.27
CA LEU A 477 22.75 6.11 -16.70
C LEU A 477 22.14 7.48 -17.09
N GLY A 478 21.27 8.02 -16.24
CA GLY A 478 20.71 9.37 -16.38
C GLY A 478 21.78 10.44 -16.38
N ALA A 479 22.71 10.39 -15.42
CA ALA A 479 23.85 11.30 -15.34
C ALA A 479 24.77 11.19 -16.56
N CYS A 480 25.02 9.98 -17.05
CA CYS A 480 25.82 9.77 -18.26
C CYS A 480 25.23 10.47 -19.50
N ARG A 481 23.91 10.55 -19.61
CA ARG A 481 23.26 11.34 -20.68
C ARG A 481 23.57 12.82 -20.54
N VAL A 482 23.39 13.37 -19.34
CA VAL A 482 23.60 14.81 -19.07
C VAL A 482 25.04 15.21 -19.39
N HIS A 483 26.01 14.37 -19.04
CA HIS A 483 27.44 14.62 -19.25
C HIS A 483 28.00 13.96 -20.52
N LYS A 484 27.14 13.48 -21.42
CA LYS A 484 27.51 12.90 -22.73
C LYS A 484 28.56 11.77 -22.68
N ASN A 485 28.55 10.95 -21.63
CA ASN A 485 29.47 9.81 -21.48
C ASN A 485 28.82 8.50 -21.97
N ALA A 486 28.93 8.23 -23.27
CA ALA A 486 28.30 7.06 -23.91
C ALA A 486 28.91 5.72 -23.46
N ASN A 487 30.18 5.68 -23.06
CA ASN A 487 30.86 4.45 -22.67
C ASN A 487 30.38 3.97 -21.30
N LEU A 488 30.33 4.87 -20.32
CA LEU A 488 29.80 4.56 -19.00
C LEU A 488 28.30 4.26 -19.05
N ALA A 489 27.56 4.97 -19.91
CA ALA A 489 26.15 4.68 -20.17
C ALA A 489 25.93 3.24 -20.64
N ALA A 490 26.75 2.75 -21.58
CA ALA A 490 26.66 1.38 -22.06
C ALA A 490 26.90 0.35 -20.93
N HIS A 491 27.86 0.62 -20.06
CA HIS A 491 28.12 -0.23 -18.90
C HIS A 491 26.94 -0.23 -17.90
N ALA A 492 26.45 0.95 -17.51
CA ALA A 492 25.32 1.07 -16.59
C ALA A 492 24.05 0.40 -17.16
N ALA A 493 23.76 0.61 -18.45
CA ALA A 493 22.62 -0.04 -19.10
C ALA A 493 22.75 -1.57 -19.14
N LYS A 494 23.96 -2.09 -19.38
CA LYS A 494 24.21 -3.54 -19.33
C LYS A 494 23.93 -4.12 -17.94
N GLU A 495 24.34 -3.44 -16.88
CA GLU A 495 24.03 -3.89 -15.50
C GLU A 495 22.53 -3.83 -15.19
N ILE A 496 21.81 -2.80 -15.65
CA ILE A 496 20.34 -2.74 -15.48
C ILE A 496 19.69 -3.93 -16.20
N LEU A 497 20.04 -4.17 -17.46
CA LEU A 497 19.45 -5.25 -18.26
C LEU A 497 19.83 -6.66 -17.77
N ARG A 498 20.95 -6.79 -17.05
CA ARG A 498 21.31 -8.02 -16.34
C ARG A 498 20.37 -8.29 -15.17
N LEU A 499 19.98 -7.25 -14.43
CA LEU A 499 19.08 -7.35 -13.27
C LEU A 499 17.61 -7.44 -13.71
N GLN A 500 17.23 -6.68 -14.74
CA GLN A 500 15.87 -6.57 -15.26
C GLN A 500 15.90 -6.46 -16.79
N PRO A 501 15.79 -7.60 -17.52
CA PRO A 501 15.90 -7.63 -18.98
C PRO A 501 14.81 -6.84 -19.72
N ASP A 502 13.67 -6.57 -19.08
CA ASP A 502 12.51 -5.86 -19.62
C ASP A 502 12.44 -4.38 -19.18
N ASP A 503 13.51 -3.81 -18.62
CA ASP A 503 13.53 -2.41 -18.20
C ASP A 503 13.41 -1.45 -19.40
N GLU A 504 12.21 -0.90 -19.60
CA GLU A 504 11.91 0.00 -20.72
C GLU A 504 12.78 1.27 -20.70
N GLY A 505 13.08 1.79 -19.51
CA GLY A 505 13.80 3.05 -19.37
C GLY A 505 15.27 2.94 -19.70
N ALA A 506 15.91 1.82 -19.37
CA ALA A 506 17.30 1.56 -19.73
C ALA A 506 17.47 1.55 -21.24
N TYR A 507 16.60 0.83 -21.97
CA TYR A 507 16.62 0.81 -23.43
C TYR A 507 16.39 2.19 -24.04
N ILE A 508 15.35 2.90 -23.60
CA ILE A 508 15.01 4.22 -24.14
C ILE A 508 16.15 5.21 -23.86
N LEU A 509 16.69 5.22 -22.64
CA LEU A 509 17.73 6.15 -22.25
C LEU A 509 19.05 5.86 -22.98
N LEU A 510 19.44 4.59 -23.12
CA LEU A 510 20.61 4.18 -23.89
C LEU A 510 20.46 4.54 -25.37
N SER A 511 19.29 4.26 -25.97
CA SER A 511 18.99 4.66 -27.35
C SER A 511 19.09 6.17 -27.54
N ASN A 512 18.63 6.96 -26.56
CA ASN A 512 18.71 8.41 -26.60
C ASN A 512 20.16 8.90 -26.53
N ILE A 513 20.98 8.33 -25.63
CA ILE A 513 22.41 8.67 -25.49
C ILE A 513 23.19 8.36 -26.78
N TYR A 514 22.91 7.23 -27.44
CA TYR A 514 23.52 6.92 -28.72
C TYR A 514 23.06 7.86 -29.84
N ALA A 515 21.79 8.27 -29.85
CA ALA A 515 21.30 9.28 -30.79
C ALA A 515 21.99 10.64 -30.57
N ASP A 516 22.14 11.08 -29.32
CA ASP A 516 22.87 12.30 -28.93
C ASP A 516 24.35 12.26 -29.36
N SER A 517 24.92 11.06 -29.46
CA SER A 517 26.31 10.83 -29.88
C SER A 517 26.44 10.50 -31.38
N HIS A 518 25.36 10.64 -32.16
CA HIS A 518 25.29 10.29 -33.59
C HIS A 518 25.67 8.83 -33.94
N ARG A 519 25.47 7.90 -33.00
CA ARG A 519 25.77 6.46 -33.12
C ARG A 519 24.53 5.68 -33.56
N TRP A 520 24.08 5.91 -34.79
CA TRP A 520 22.80 5.38 -35.29
C TRP A 520 22.75 3.85 -35.44
N ASN A 521 23.88 3.21 -35.69
CA ASN A 521 23.97 1.74 -35.76
C ASN A 521 23.61 1.11 -34.41
N GLU A 522 24.12 1.67 -33.32
CA GLU A 522 23.84 1.22 -31.97
C GLU A 522 22.39 1.54 -31.56
N VAL A 523 21.82 2.67 -32.02
CA VAL A 523 20.39 2.96 -31.87
C VAL A 523 19.53 1.87 -32.50
N GLU A 524 19.87 1.43 -33.71
CA GLU A 524 19.15 0.36 -34.40
C GLU A 524 19.25 -0.97 -33.64
N GLN A 525 20.44 -1.31 -33.13
CA GLN A 525 20.66 -2.51 -32.31
C GLN A 525 19.81 -2.49 -31.02
N VAL A 526 19.79 -1.35 -30.32
CA VAL A 526 18.98 -1.16 -29.10
C VAL A 526 17.49 -1.32 -29.43
N ARG A 527 17.00 -0.69 -30.51
CA ARG A 527 15.60 -0.82 -30.95
C ARG A 527 15.24 -2.24 -31.38
N LYS A 528 16.16 -2.98 -31.97
CA LYS A 528 15.97 -4.41 -32.28
C LYS A 528 15.81 -5.21 -31.00
N SER A 529 16.71 -5.03 -30.03
CA SER A 529 16.63 -5.68 -28.72
C SER A 529 15.32 -5.38 -27.99
N MET A 530 14.82 -4.14 -28.04
CA MET A 530 13.51 -3.78 -27.48
C MET A 530 12.36 -4.58 -28.12
N ARG A 531 12.38 -4.79 -29.44
CA ARG A 531 11.35 -5.59 -30.13
C ARG A 531 11.42 -7.06 -29.72
N ASP A 532 12.64 -7.60 -29.63
CA ASP A 532 12.87 -9.00 -29.27
C ASP A 532 12.37 -9.29 -27.84
N HIS A 533 12.50 -8.32 -26.92
CA HIS A 533 12.03 -8.42 -25.53
C HIS A 533 10.60 -7.88 -25.30
N GLN A 534 9.88 -7.54 -26.38
CA GLN A 534 8.50 -7.00 -26.33
C GLN A 534 8.33 -5.73 -25.48
N VAL A 535 9.40 -4.97 -25.30
CA VAL A 535 9.44 -3.72 -24.55
C VAL A 535 8.71 -2.63 -25.33
N ARG A 536 7.76 -1.94 -24.70
CA ARG A 536 7.03 -0.82 -25.32
C ARG A 536 7.49 0.50 -24.74
N LYS A 537 7.34 1.58 -25.50
CA LYS A 537 7.59 2.94 -24.99
C LYS A 537 6.27 3.54 -24.54
N GLU A 538 6.16 3.88 -23.26
CA GLU A 538 5.03 4.69 -22.80
C GLU A 538 5.05 6.08 -23.46
N PRO A 539 3.91 6.57 -23.99
CA PRO A 539 3.83 7.92 -24.50
C PRO A 539 3.92 8.95 -23.36
N GLY A 540 4.56 10.09 -23.65
CA GLY A 540 4.52 11.24 -22.76
C GLY A 540 3.11 11.80 -22.69
N ARG A 541 2.57 11.94 -21.48
CA ARG A 541 1.25 12.52 -21.23
C ARG A 541 1.32 13.53 -20.10
N SER A 542 0.58 14.62 -20.26
CA SER A 542 0.38 15.64 -19.24
C SER A 542 -1.08 15.73 -18.89
N TRP A 543 -1.41 16.01 -17.63
CA TRP A 543 -2.80 16.21 -17.23
C TRP A 543 -2.95 17.34 -16.22
N ILE A 544 -4.14 17.94 -16.23
CA ILE A 544 -4.51 19.11 -15.43
C ILE A 544 -5.95 18.96 -14.94
N GLU A 545 -6.22 19.41 -13.72
CA GLU A 545 -7.58 19.51 -13.18
C GLU A 545 -8.15 20.91 -13.44
N VAL A 546 -9.25 21.00 -14.19
CA VAL A 546 -10.00 22.24 -14.42
C VAL A 546 -11.48 21.96 -14.20
N GLY A 547 -12.14 22.76 -13.37
CA GLY A 547 -13.59 22.63 -13.14
C GLY A 547 -14.01 21.25 -12.59
N LYS A 548 -13.19 20.65 -11.71
CA LYS A 548 -13.39 19.30 -11.14
C LYS A 548 -13.33 18.15 -12.16
N LYS A 549 -12.74 18.39 -13.33
CA LYS A 549 -12.49 17.36 -14.35
C LYS A 549 -11.01 17.30 -14.66
N ILE A 550 -10.50 16.08 -14.84
CA ILE A 550 -9.13 15.85 -15.28
C ILE A 550 -9.11 15.85 -16.80
N HIS A 551 -8.24 16.68 -17.38
CA HIS A 551 -7.99 16.76 -18.81
C HIS A 551 -6.60 16.20 -19.09
N VAL A 552 -6.51 15.22 -20.00
CA VAL A 552 -5.26 14.53 -20.35
C VAL A 552 -4.86 14.92 -21.77
N PHE A 553 -3.58 15.20 -21.96
CA PHE A 553 -2.98 15.60 -23.22
C PHE A 553 -1.87 14.63 -23.59
N ILE A 554 -1.94 14.12 -24.83
CA ILE A 554 -0.97 13.21 -25.43
C ILE A 554 -0.60 13.81 -26.79
N VAL A 555 0.69 13.77 -27.15
CA VAL A 555 1.15 14.26 -28.45
C VAL A 555 0.44 13.51 -29.58
N GLY A 556 -0.15 14.25 -30.52
CA GLY A 556 -0.91 13.69 -31.65
C GLY A 556 -2.36 13.30 -31.34
N ASP A 557 -2.84 13.47 -30.10
CA ASP A 557 -4.25 13.26 -29.75
C ASP A 557 -5.06 14.55 -29.87
N MET A 558 -5.94 14.59 -30.87
CA MET A 558 -6.85 15.70 -31.16
C MET A 558 -8.29 15.45 -30.68
N SER A 559 -8.52 14.41 -29.87
CA SER A 559 -9.86 14.04 -29.41
C SER A 559 -10.47 15.01 -28.38
N HIS A 560 -9.68 15.97 -27.88
CA HIS A 560 -10.15 16.91 -26.87
C HIS A 560 -11.24 17.84 -27.43
N PRO A 561 -12.41 18.02 -26.77
CA PRO A 561 -13.51 18.83 -27.29
C PRO A 561 -13.22 20.30 -27.58
N ARG A 562 -12.07 20.81 -27.10
CA ARG A 562 -11.61 22.19 -27.29
C ARG A 562 -10.24 22.27 -27.98
N ALA A 563 -9.88 21.26 -28.77
CA ALA A 563 -8.57 21.17 -29.43
C ALA A 563 -8.21 22.46 -30.19
N ASP A 564 -9.09 22.94 -31.07
CA ASP A 564 -8.87 24.18 -31.86
C ASP A 564 -8.57 25.40 -30.98
N GLY A 565 -9.29 25.53 -29.86
CA GLY A 565 -9.09 26.62 -28.91
C GLY A 565 -7.75 26.53 -28.20
N ILE A 566 -7.29 25.32 -27.87
CA ILE A 566 -5.99 25.08 -27.26
C ILE A 566 -4.85 25.38 -28.25
N GLU A 567 -4.99 24.96 -29.50
CA GLU A 567 -3.98 25.21 -30.53
C GLU A 567 -3.82 26.70 -30.84
N LYS A 568 -4.95 27.43 -30.92
CA LYS A 568 -4.95 28.88 -31.10
C LYS A 568 -4.25 29.58 -29.93
N GLU A 569 -4.56 29.16 -28.71
CA GLU A 569 -3.96 29.73 -27.50
C GLU A 569 -2.47 29.39 -27.40
N LEU A 570 -2.07 28.16 -27.71
CA LEU A 570 -0.68 27.75 -27.77
C LEU A 570 0.11 28.58 -28.78
N SER A 571 -0.47 28.83 -29.96
CA SER A 571 0.14 29.68 -30.98
C SER A 571 0.31 31.12 -30.51
N ARG A 572 -0.71 31.68 -29.83
CA ARG A 572 -0.63 33.01 -29.20
C ARG A 572 0.51 33.07 -28.17
N LEU A 573 0.62 32.06 -27.30
CA LEU A 573 1.66 31.99 -26.28
C LEU A 573 3.05 31.92 -26.90
N ILE A 574 3.27 31.03 -27.88
CA ILE A 574 4.56 30.89 -28.59
C ILE A 574 4.97 32.21 -29.25
N SER A 575 4.06 32.87 -29.98
CA SER A 575 4.36 34.16 -30.60
C SER A 575 4.71 35.23 -29.56
N ARG A 576 4.06 35.23 -28.40
CA ARG A 576 4.31 36.20 -27.33
C ARG A 576 5.67 35.99 -26.66
N ILE A 577 6.04 34.75 -26.34
CA ILE A 577 7.32 34.44 -25.70
C ILE A 577 8.50 34.49 -26.68
N ALA A 578 8.26 34.32 -27.99
CA ALA A 578 9.28 34.53 -29.03
C ALA A 578 9.83 35.96 -28.99
N ASN A 579 8.97 36.96 -28.75
CA ASN A 579 9.37 38.36 -28.56
C ASN A 579 10.24 38.59 -27.30
N ILE A 580 10.26 37.63 -26.37
CA ILE A 580 11.04 37.68 -25.13
C ILE A 580 12.31 36.79 -25.25
N GLY A 581 12.56 36.23 -26.44
CA GLY A 581 13.76 35.44 -26.74
C GLY A 581 13.59 33.92 -26.65
N TYR A 582 12.36 33.40 -26.69
CA TYR A 582 12.15 31.95 -26.81
C TYR A 582 12.60 31.45 -28.19
N VAL A 583 13.50 30.46 -28.18
CA VAL A 583 13.92 29.70 -29.36
C VAL A 583 13.72 28.22 -29.05
N PRO A 584 12.97 27.47 -29.89
CA PRO A 584 12.80 26.03 -29.70
C PRO A 584 14.15 25.30 -29.74
N ASP A 585 14.42 24.50 -28.71
CA ASP A 585 15.65 23.72 -28.64
C ASP A 585 15.47 22.35 -29.30
N THR A 586 15.92 22.24 -30.56
CA THR A 586 15.78 21.05 -31.40
C THR A 586 16.63 19.85 -30.93
N ASP A 587 17.58 20.06 -30.01
CA ASP A 587 18.41 18.97 -29.48
C ASP A 587 17.58 17.99 -28.65
N PHE A 588 16.41 18.42 -28.15
CA PHE A 588 15.48 17.54 -27.44
C PHE A 588 14.65 16.61 -28.36
N VAL A 589 14.78 16.72 -29.68
CA VAL A 589 14.15 15.80 -30.64
C VAL A 589 15.18 14.82 -31.20
N LEU A 590 15.15 13.61 -30.64
CA LEU A 590 16.11 12.53 -30.89
C LEU A 590 15.72 11.64 -32.09
N HIS A 591 15.00 12.23 -33.05
CA HIS A 591 14.66 11.61 -34.32
C HIS A 591 15.55 12.17 -35.43
N ASP A 592 15.97 11.30 -36.34
CA ASP A 592 16.72 11.69 -37.53
C ASP A 592 15.76 12.28 -38.57
N VAL A 593 15.34 13.52 -38.30
CA VAL A 593 14.38 14.29 -39.10
C VAL A 593 14.90 15.71 -39.30
N GLY A 594 14.43 16.38 -40.35
CA GLY A 594 14.81 17.76 -40.65
C GLY A 594 14.47 18.74 -39.53
N LYS A 595 15.20 19.85 -39.45
CA LYS A 595 15.06 20.86 -38.39
C LYS A 595 13.61 21.37 -38.23
N GLU A 596 12.93 21.63 -39.33
CA GLU A 596 11.53 22.08 -39.34
C GLU A 596 10.58 21.06 -38.69
N GLN A 597 10.77 19.77 -38.98
CA GLN A 597 9.97 18.69 -38.37
C GLN A 597 10.28 18.51 -36.88
N LYS A 598 11.54 18.78 -36.45
CA LYS A 598 11.89 18.81 -35.03
C LYS A 598 11.16 19.93 -34.31
N GLU A 599 11.16 21.13 -34.87
CA GLU A 599 10.46 22.29 -34.30
C GLU A 599 8.95 22.06 -34.22
N GLU A 600 8.35 21.46 -35.25
CA GLU A 600 6.93 21.11 -35.26
C GLU A 600 6.58 20.07 -34.18
N SER A 601 7.41 19.04 -34.00
CA SER A 601 7.22 18.04 -32.94
C SER A 601 7.27 18.66 -31.54
N LEU A 602 8.24 19.54 -31.28
CA LEU A 602 8.38 20.26 -30.00
C LEU A 602 7.19 21.15 -29.69
N ARG A 603 6.55 21.71 -30.73
CA ARG A 603 5.42 22.62 -30.57
C ARG A 603 4.27 21.96 -29.82
N TYR A 604 3.98 20.69 -30.13
CA TYR A 604 2.81 19.97 -29.62
C TYR A 604 3.12 19.02 -28.46
N HIS A 605 4.23 19.24 -27.74
CA HIS A 605 4.50 18.52 -26.50
C HIS A 605 3.32 18.65 -25.52
N SER A 606 2.99 17.54 -24.85
CA SER A 606 1.84 17.45 -23.94
C SER A 606 1.83 18.52 -22.85
N GLU A 607 3.01 18.94 -22.39
CA GLU A 607 3.22 19.97 -21.39
C GLU A 607 2.73 21.33 -21.90
N LYS A 608 3.08 21.68 -23.14
CA LYS A 608 2.69 22.95 -23.76
C LYS A 608 1.19 23.01 -24.01
N LEU A 609 0.60 21.90 -24.44
CA LEU A 609 -0.86 21.75 -24.60
C LEU A 609 -1.58 21.92 -23.25
N ALA A 610 -1.06 21.29 -22.19
CA ALA A 610 -1.62 21.42 -20.85
C ALA A 610 -1.49 22.85 -20.30
N ILE A 611 -0.35 23.54 -20.54
CA ILE A 611 -0.16 24.95 -20.18
C ILE A 611 -1.16 25.82 -20.93
N ALA A 612 -1.26 25.70 -22.26
CA ALA A 612 -2.18 26.47 -23.08
C ALA A 612 -3.64 26.29 -22.62
N PHE A 613 -4.05 25.03 -22.35
CA PHE A 613 -5.38 24.77 -21.79
C PHE A 613 -5.56 25.36 -20.39
N GLY A 614 -4.54 25.29 -19.53
CA GLY A 614 -4.55 25.91 -18.21
C GLY A 614 -4.74 27.42 -18.29
N VAL A 615 -3.96 28.12 -19.13
CA VAL A 615 -4.05 29.57 -19.36
C VAL A 615 -5.44 29.96 -19.88
N LEU A 616 -5.97 29.21 -20.84
CA LEU A 616 -7.29 29.45 -21.43
C LEU A 616 -8.45 29.40 -20.40
N ASN A 617 -8.27 28.68 -19.30
CA ASN A 617 -9.34 28.41 -18.32
C ASN A 617 -9.09 28.98 -16.92
N SER A 618 -7.90 29.51 -16.66
CA SER A 618 -7.51 29.97 -15.33
C SER A 618 -7.63 31.48 -15.21
N THR A 619 -8.05 31.94 -14.03
CA THR A 619 -7.93 33.35 -13.64
C THR A 619 -6.49 33.62 -13.18
N ARG A 620 -5.94 34.81 -13.48
CA ARG A 620 -4.53 35.18 -13.18
C ARG A 620 -4.07 34.89 -11.74
N SER A 621 -4.99 34.87 -10.76
CA SER A 621 -4.66 34.64 -9.35
C SER A 621 -4.45 33.18 -8.95
N LYS A 622 -4.83 32.18 -9.77
CA LYS A 622 -4.74 30.76 -9.40
C LYS A 622 -3.58 30.07 -10.11
N PRO A 623 -2.68 29.39 -9.38
CA PRO A 623 -1.61 28.62 -10.01
C PRO A 623 -2.15 27.49 -10.89
N ILE A 624 -1.58 27.34 -12.08
CA ILE A 624 -1.83 26.21 -12.97
C ILE A 624 -1.03 25.01 -12.44
N ARG A 625 -1.69 23.87 -12.20
CA ARG A 625 -1.03 22.65 -11.73
C ARG A 625 -1.10 21.56 -12.80
N ILE A 626 0.06 21.14 -13.29
CA ILE A 626 0.19 20.13 -14.35
C ILE A 626 1.00 18.96 -13.80
N MET A 627 0.56 17.78 -14.18
CA MET A 627 1.23 16.54 -13.89
C MET A 627 1.82 15.95 -15.16
N LYS A 628 2.98 15.30 -15.05
CA LYS A 628 3.67 14.65 -16.16
C LYS A 628 4.16 13.27 -15.74
N ASN A 629 3.97 12.26 -16.59
CA ASN A 629 4.43 10.89 -16.34
C ASN A 629 5.93 10.67 -16.62
N LEU A 630 6.56 11.56 -17.38
CA LEU A 630 7.98 11.55 -17.72
C LEU A 630 8.66 12.79 -17.17
N ARG A 631 9.99 12.79 -17.12
CA ARG A 631 10.75 14.01 -16.81
C ARG A 631 10.47 15.07 -17.89
N ILE A 632 10.20 16.32 -17.47
CA ILE A 632 9.98 17.44 -18.40
C ILE A 632 11.23 17.63 -19.29
N CYS A 633 11.08 17.99 -20.57
CA CYS A 633 12.25 18.28 -21.42
C CYS A 633 12.72 19.74 -21.24
N GLY A 634 13.97 20.04 -21.62
CA GLY A 634 14.54 21.37 -21.40
C GLY A 634 13.81 22.48 -22.15
N ASP A 635 13.39 22.20 -23.39
CA ASP A 635 12.56 23.12 -24.16
C ASP A 635 11.22 23.44 -23.47
N CYS A 636 10.51 22.43 -22.96
CA CYS A 636 9.25 22.63 -22.23
C CYS A 636 9.45 23.35 -20.90
N HIS A 637 10.58 23.12 -20.22
CA HIS A 637 10.95 23.83 -19.00
C HIS A 637 11.19 25.33 -19.29
N THR A 638 11.94 25.65 -20.34
CA THR A 638 12.16 27.05 -20.79
C THR A 638 10.86 27.71 -21.24
N PHE A 639 10.03 26.99 -21.99
CA PHE A 639 8.69 27.45 -22.39
C PHE A 639 7.85 27.82 -21.16
N ALA A 640 7.78 26.94 -20.15
CA ALA A 640 7.01 27.19 -18.93
C ALA A 640 7.52 28.42 -18.15
N LYS A 641 8.84 28.61 -18.02
CA LYS A 641 9.45 29.82 -17.43
C LYS A 641 8.98 31.09 -18.14
N LEU A 642 9.10 31.13 -19.46
CA LEU A 642 8.80 32.32 -20.24
C LEU A 642 7.30 32.61 -20.27
N VAL A 643 6.44 31.59 -20.31
CA VAL A 643 4.99 31.77 -20.21
C VAL A 643 4.61 32.31 -18.83
N ALA A 644 5.17 31.75 -17.75
CA ALA A 644 4.91 32.24 -16.39
C ALA A 644 5.24 33.74 -16.24
N LYS A 645 6.35 34.19 -16.84
CA LYS A 645 6.73 35.61 -16.90
C LYS A 645 5.80 36.45 -17.78
N SER A 646 5.48 35.96 -18.97
CA SER A 646 4.68 36.66 -19.99
C SER A 646 3.24 36.90 -19.54
N GLU A 647 2.65 35.91 -18.88
CA GLU A 647 1.24 35.92 -18.48
C GLU A 647 1.04 36.33 -17.01
N ASP A 648 2.13 36.66 -16.30
CA ASP A 648 2.12 37.07 -14.88
C ASP A 648 1.36 36.06 -14.01
N MET A 649 1.85 34.81 -14.03
CA MET A 649 1.18 33.70 -13.36
C MET A 649 2.14 32.62 -12.88
N THR A 650 1.71 31.88 -11.84
CA THR A 650 2.44 30.71 -11.35
C THR A 650 2.02 29.45 -12.10
N ILE A 651 2.99 28.72 -12.63
CA ILE A 651 2.79 27.39 -13.22
C ILE A 651 3.56 26.38 -12.37
N ILE A 652 2.90 25.31 -11.95
CA ILE A 652 3.49 24.25 -11.14
C ILE A 652 3.42 22.97 -11.98
N ILE A 653 4.56 22.39 -12.32
CA ILE A 653 4.62 21.12 -13.04
C ILE A 653 5.29 20.08 -12.15
N ARG A 654 4.61 18.98 -11.87
CA ARG A 654 5.21 17.81 -11.22
C ARG A 654 5.56 16.76 -12.27
N ASP A 655 6.83 16.42 -12.31
CA ASP A 655 7.34 15.25 -13.01
C ASP A 655 7.52 14.06 -12.02
N PRO A 656 7.99 12.88 -12.46
CA PRO A 656 8.17 11.73 -11.57
C PRO A 656 9.16 11.94 -10.42
N VAL A 657 10.06 12.93 -10.55
CA VAL A 657 11.16 13.17 -9.60
C VAL A 657 10.79 14.29 -8.63
N ARG A 658 10.21 15.39 -9.12
CA ARG A 658 9.99 16.60 -8.32
C ARG A 658 8.94 17.56 -8.92
N PHE A 659 8.69 18.64 -8.19
CA PHE A 659 7.96 19.81 -8.68
C PHE A 659 8.90 20.87 -9.23
N HIS A 660 8.42 21.55 -10.25
CA HIS A 660 8.99 22.76 -10.82
C HIS A 660 7.96 23.87 -10.65
N HIS A 661 8.26 24.86 -9.81
CA HIS A 661 7.42 26.03 -9.61
C HIS A 661 7.98 27.17 -10.47
N PHE A 662 7.26 27.51 -11.53
CA PHE A 662 7.60 28.57 -12.47
C PHE A 662 6.89 29.86 -12.07
N GLN A 663 7.66 30.91 -11.82
CA GLN A 663 7.16 32.23 -11.46
C GLN A 663 8.18 33.28 -11.90
N ASP A 664 7.72 34.39 -12.48
CA ASP A 664 8.54 35.53 -12.89
C ASP A 664 9.74 35.19 -13.79
N GLY A 665 9.64 34.11 -14.57
CA GLY A 665 10.71 33.65 -15.45
C GLY A 665 11.77 32.78 -14.78
N ALA A 666 11.63 32.51 -13.48
CA ALA A 666 12.46 31.58 -12.74
C ALA A 666 11.72 30.25 -12.48
N CYS A 667 12.48 29.22 -12.16
CA CYS A 667 11.97 27.94 -11.66
C CYS A 667 12.55 27.68 -10.26
N SER A 668 11.76 27.10 -9.35
CA SER A 668 12.22 26.76 -8.00
C SER A 668 13.45 25.86 -7.95
N CYS A 669 13.81 25.21 -9.05
CA CYS A 669 15.00 24.39 -9.12
C CYS A 669 16.32 25.10 -9.46
N GLY A 670 16.28 26.41 -9.74
CA GLY A 670 17.47 27.16 -10.15
C GLY A 670 18.12 26.63 -11.42
N ASP A 671 17.33 26.08 -12.35
CA ASP A 671 17.81 25.43 -13.59
C ASP A 671 18.78 24.24 -13.39
N TYR A 672 18.89 23.71 -12.17
CA TYR A 672 19.65 22.51 -11.86
C TYR A 672 18.71 21.30 -11.68
N TRP A 673 18.56 20.45 -12.71
CA TRP A 673 17.76 19.22 -12.63
C TRP A 673 18.34 18.02 -13.35
#